data_AF-A0A662RU35-F1
#
_entry.id   AF-A0A662RU35-F1
#
_cell.length_a   1.000
_cell.length_b   1.000
_cell.length_c   1.000
_cell.angle_alpha   90.00
_cell.angle_beta   90.00
_cell.angle_gamma   90.00
#
_symmetry.space_group_name_H-M   'P 1'
#
loop_
_entity.id
_entity.type
_entity.pdbx_description
1 polymer ?
#
loop_
_entity_poly.entity_id
_entity_poly.type
_entity_poly.pdbx_seq_one_letter_code
_entity_poly.pdbx_strand_id
1 'polypeptide(L)'
;EIRYGTNPFLPDTDHDGLTDGEEVRLGTDPTRADTDSDGLSDMREVTLGTDPLNEDTDGDGLTDGSELLRDLDPEREGVQGTDPLNRDTDGGGMDDYEEERNELNPLDPSDDRYYLDDDNDGLLNWEELEIYHERTDGDLDGDNIVDHHTFPENPDSDSDGLSDGQEMYIYGTEPLVADTDGDGLKDGEEVKVFLTDPLNEDTDGDTLTDGREISFDVRTLVEGYRSYVDWDGDGRVNYNTDPLLVDTDGGGEGDMQEILHYRNPLDPSDDVAGPSSSAVVEVRVEQYPNRIVVEGEELGESISGRVTIQGGGSLKSVILQAYLIPSSRITEDLLAYLSTPDASYYRVGSGRCSRDGRFTIKLFAPERGEVGENYLLLYVGGSGDVEGKVQVVSTVEVVSSTHITASLPGAVFTGAPLFIKGALRDFWGVGIGGEELTLQWGETKVSVQTSAGGSFSYLFTSPSAPGEMIFRAVFSGEELYLPSSLTEEVSVLSSNMSLHLLLEGDEFFAYGGMNFTLRIDGYQEELGVLKGTLSLTSVEGEEYTVWEGDVSSPTHVDSTRLEVPPGRYRASARLTSPLPPADLRATSNWITVKRGLILRFPFLLIPRGEGVSVSCIVLDWAGTPVKDVEVSLHIPEEAGGWIARGVSSIDGSVELRFSLPKDAPLGRYTATAVLSSSDPFTPQQTLTLPFVVASRVFFSNVTYPDWVSKEKPLTVSGRLLGDTGLPLQGDDCISLTLGDRVLATASTDEMGFFSITTPPPPYLTPGLHTLYLSFTGFSDNRAGLYLYEKMPIRIDLLLQTHITLKYHIERGSLLGNLSLRDEDGRGISGAPVTLRIPGQQVWVITDNGGNASVSLKIPREGVFEVVA
;
A
#
# COMPACT_ATOMS: atom_id res chain seq x y z
N GLU A 1 22.25 -46.82 -12.22
CA GLU A 1 23.37 -46.62 -13.14
C GLU A 1 22.90 -46.02 -14.47
N ILE A 2 23.04 -46.66 -15.65
CA ILE A 2 22.81 -46.01 -16.97
C ILE A 2 21.47 -45.24 -17.08
N ARG A 3 20.37 -45.76 -16.50
CA ARG A 3 19.05 -45.11 -16.54
C ARG A 3 18.99 -43.80 -15.73
N TYR A 4 19.77 -43.69 -14.66
CA TYR A 4 19.72 -42.63 -13.66
C TYR A 4 21.01 -41.80 -13.62
N GLY A 5 21.87 -41.89 -14.64
CA GLY A 5 23.13 -41.12 -14.69
C GLY A 5 24.23 -41.54 -13.71
N THR A 6 23.91 -42.44 -12.77
CA THR A 6 24.78 -42.91 -11.69
C THR A 6 26.02 -43.70 -12.14
N ASN A 7 27.09 -43.62 -11.34
CA ASN A 7 28.39 -44.18 -11.66
C ASN A 7 28.45 -45.69 -11.36
N PRO A 8 28.62 -46.56 -12.37
CA PRO A 8 28.58 -48.02 -12.17
C PRO A 8 29.73 -48.61 -11.36
N PHE A 9 30.70 -47.79 -10.94
CA PHE A 9 31.81 -48.19 -10.09
C PHE A 9 31.70 -47.66 -8.65
N LEU A 10 30.70 -46.83 -8.36
CA LEU A 10 30.42 -46.28 -7.04
C LEU A 10 29.01 -46.70 -6.64
N PRO A 11 28.82 -47.31 -5.46
CA PRO A 11 27.47 -47.68 -4.99
C PRO A 11 26.64 -46.48 -4.50
N ASP A 12 27.28 -45.33 -4.36
CA ASP A 12 26.78 -44.03 -3.89
C ASP A 12 27.52 -43.01 -4.76
N THR A 13 26.81 -42.37 -5.68
CA THR A 13 27.40 -41.58 -6.77
C THR A 13 27.74 -40.16 -6.36
N ASP A 14 26.97 -39.53 -5.48
CA ASP A 14 27.13 -38.13 -5.05
C ASP A 14 27.72 -37.98 -3.64
N HIS A 15 27.93 -39.10 -2.93
CA HIS A 15 28.65 -39.21 -1.68
C HIS A 15 27.98 -38.55 -0.48
N ASP A 16 26.66 -38.51 -0.46
CA ASP A 16 25.87 -37.98 0.64
C ASP A 16 25.66 -39.01 1.78
N GLY A 17 25.86 -40.31 1.47
CA GLY A 17 25.76 -41.43 2.40
C GLY A 17 24.57 -42.38 2.15
N LEU A 18 23.65 -42.06 1.24
CA LEU A 18 22.68 -42.99 0.67
C LEU A 18 23.28 -43.70 -0.55
N THR A 19 22.87 -44.94 -0.80
CA THR A 19 23.26 -45.63 -2.05
C THR A 19 22.35 -45.25 -3.20
N ASP A 20 22.87 -45.33 -4.44
CA ASP A 20 22.10 -45.05 -5.66
C ASP A 20 20.74 -45.80 -5.70
N GLY A 21 20.68 -46.98 -5.10
CA GLY A 21 19.48 -47.81 -5.04
C GLY A 21 18.50 -47.40 -3.94
N GLU A 22 18.98 -46.79 -2.86
CA GLU A 22 18.18 -46.22 -1.78
C GLU A 22 17.53 -44.90 -2.22
N GLU A 23 18.29 -44.03 -2.87
CA GLU A 23 17.81 -42.75 -3.41
C GLU A 23 16.72 -42.96 -4.46
N VAL A 24 16.94 -43.87 -5.43
CA VAL A 24 15.89 -44.26 -6.40
C VAL A 24 14.62 -44.80 -5.73
N ARG A 25 14.72 -45.39 -4.53
CA ARG A 25 13.57 -45.90 -3.78
C ARG A 25 12.86 -44.79 -3.00
N LEU A 26 13.60 -43.80 -2.52
CA LEU A 26 13.09 -42.62 -1.82
C LEU A 26 12.52 -41.58 -2.80
N GLY A 27 12.95 -41.62 -4.06
CA GLY A 27 12.52 -40.69 -5.10
C GLY A 27 13.48 -39.52 -5.30
N THR A 28 14.57 -39.48 -4.54
CA THR A 28 15.61 -38.45 -4.61
C THR A 28 16.54 -38.65 -5.81
N ASP A 29 17.32 -37.62 -6.18
CA ASP A 29 18.22 -37.65 -7.33
C ASP A 29 19.57 -38.26 -6.94
N PRO A 30 19.90 -39.49 -7.38
CA PRO A 30 21.11 -40.20 -6.96
C PRO A 30 22.44 -39.60 -7.45
N THR A 31 22.39 -38.41 -8.04
CA THR A 31 23.55 -37.68 -8.54
C THR A 31 23.69 -36.32 -7.88
N ARG A 32 22.84 -36.02 -6.90
CA ARG A 32 22.78 -34.79 -6.14
C ARG A 32 22.63 -35.12 -4.67
N ALA A 33 23.67 -34.81 -3.91
CA ALA A 33 23.68 -35.02 -2.48
C ALA A 33 22.58 -34.26 -1.71
N ASP A 34 21.97 -33.25 -2.34
CA ASP A 34 20.88 -32.42 -1.83
C ASP A 34 19.91 -32.22 -3.01
N THR A 35 18.79 -32.95 -2.96
CA THR A 35 17.86 -33.08 -4.07
C THR A 35 16.97 -31.84 -4.23
N ASP A 36 16.44 -31.29 -3.15
CA ASP A 36 15.53 -30.13 -3.16
C ASP A 36 16.23 -28.77 -2.97
N SER A 37 17.53 -28.78 -2.63
CA SER A 37 18.44 -27.63 -2.58
C SER A 37 18.27 -26.70 -1.39
N ASP A 38 17.79 -27.23 -0.27
CA ASP A 38 17.50 -26.48 0.95
C ASP A 38 18.75 -26.29 1.86
N GLY A 39 19.84 -27.02 1.56
CA GLY A 39 21.10 -26.98 2.28
C GLY A 39 21.37 -28.19 3.19
N LEU A 40 20.42 -29.14 3.31
CA LEU A 40 20.62 -30.44 3.92
C LEU A 40 20.84 -31.50 2.84
N SER A 41 21.56 -32.57 3.18
CA SER A 41 21.74 -33.68 2.26
C SER A 41 20.61 -34.70 2.42
N ASP A 42 20.26 -35.44 1.37
CA ASP A 42 19.15 -36.40 1.41
C ASP A 42 19.31 -37.41 2.57
N MET A 43 20.53 -37.93 2.80
CA MET A 43 20.84 -38.81 3.92
C MET A 43 20.59 -38.15 5.29
N ARG A 44 20.90 -36.85 5.40
CA ARG A 44 20.78 -36.08 6.63
C ARG A 44 19.32 -35.84 6.96
N GLU A 45 18.52 -35.49 5.97
CA GLU A 45 17.08 -35.30 6.09
C GLU A 45 16.37 -36.61 6.46
N VAL A 46 16.69 -37.70 5.77
CA VAL A 46 16.20 -39.05 6.14
C VAL A 46 16.55 -39.44 7.58
N THR A 47 17.69 -38.95 8.09
CA THR A 47 18.11 -39.20 9.49
C THR A 47 17.34 -38.33 10.48
N LEU A 48 17.00 -37.11 10.10
CA LEU A 48 16.27 -36.13 10.93
C LEU A 48 14.76 -36.35 10.89
N GLY A 49 14.25 -36.99 9.84
CA GLY A 49 12.83 -37.26 9.63
C GLY A 49 12.14 -36.26 8.71
N THR A 50 12.89 -35.31 8.13
CA THR A 50 12.42 -34.36 7.12
C THR A 50 12.30 -35.03 5.73
N ASP A 51 11.59 -34.39 4.79
CA ASP A 51 11.34 -34.94 3.45
C ASP A 51 12.38 -34.43 2.43
N PRO A 52 13.31 -35.27 1.93
CA PRO A 52 14.40 -34.88 1.02
C PRO A 52 13.97 -34.48 -0.40
N LEU A 53 12.69 -34.19 -0.58
CA LEU A 53 12.08 -33.73 -1.82
C LEU A 53 11.31 -32.42 -1.62
N ASN A 54 11.37 -31.85 -0.42
CA ASN A 54 10.62 -30.70 0.00
C ASN A 54 11.49 -29.81 0.89
N GLU A 55 11.84 -28.63 0.36
CA GLU A 55 12.73 -27.67 1.01
C GLU A 55 12.23 -27.14 2.37
N ASP A 56 10.95 -27.33 2.69
CA ASP A 56 10.26 -26.85 3.90
C ASP A 56 9.25 -27.94 4.33
N THR A 57 9.67 -28.83 5.24
CA THR A 57 8.92 -30.05 5.55
C THR A 57 7.61 -29.78 6.30
N ASP A 58 7.58 -28.81 7.21
CA ASP A 58 6.40 -28.50 8.02
C ASP A 58 5.53 -27.34 7.47
N GLY A 59 6.03 -26.63 6.46
CA GLY A 59 5.29 -25.67 5.65
C GLY A 59 5.11 -24.31 6.33
N ASP A 60 6.04 -23.89 7.18
CA ASP A 60 6.02 -22.61 7.88
C ASP A 60 6.64 -21.47 7.05
N GLY A 61 7.50 -21.77 6.08
CA GLY A 61 8.20 -20.82 5.21
C GLY A 61 9.69 -20.65 5.50
N LEU A 62 10.22 -21.29 6.54
CA LEU A 62 11.64 -21.55 6.75
C LEU A 62 12.01 -22.88 6.06
N THR A 63 13.26 -23.00 5.59
CA THR A 63 13.71 -24.28 5.02
C THR A 63 14.29 -25.17 6.11
N ASP A 64 14.15 -26.50 6.00
CA ASP A 64 14.63 -27.44 7.03
C ASP A 64 16.13 -27.21 7.34
N GLY A 65 16.90 -26.92 6.29
CA GLY A 65 18.30 -26.53 6.37
C GLY A 65 18.53 -25.22 7.12
N SER A 66 17.70 -24.19 6.92
CA SER A 66 17.84 -22.89 7.58
C SER A 66 17.57 -22.96 9.08
N GLU A 67 16.62 -23.79 9.49
CA GLU A 67 16.24 -24.01 10.88
C GLU A 67 17.35 -24.73 11.65
N LEU A 68 17.95 -25.76 11.03
CA LEU A 68 19.04 -26.54 11.64
C LEU A 68 20.43 -25.92 11.48
N LEU A 69 20.67 -25.07 10.47
CA LEU A 69 21.95 -24.39 10.28
C LEU A 69 22.28 -23.46 11.46
N ARG A 70 21.27 -22.97 12.18
CA ARG A 70 21.45 -22.15 13.39
C ARG A 70 22.07 -22.94 14.56
N ASP A 71 21.82 -24.24 14.66
CA ASP A 71 22.41 -25.13 15.66
C ASP A 71 23.88 -25.52 15.37
N LEU A 72 24.34 -25.35 14.13
CA LEU A 72 25.64 -25.82 13.65
C LEU A 72 26.68 -24.70 13.52
N ASP A 73 26.36 -23.47 13.93
CA ASP A 73 27.29 -22.35 13.98
C ASP A 73 28.01 -22.27 15.34
N PRO A 74 29.26 -22.77 15.46
CA PRO A 74 30.03 -22.67 16.69
C PRO A 74 30.42 -21.23 17.07
N GLU A 75 30.17 -20.22 16.22
CA GLU A 75 30.36 -18.79 16.53
C GLU A 75 29.12 -18.14 17.18
N ARG A 76 27.97 -18.84 17.19
CA ARG A 76 26.71 -18.40 17.81
C ARG A 76 26.30 -19.32 18.96
N GLU A 77 27.11 -19.40 20.02
CA GLU A 77 26.67 -20.07 21.26
C GLU A 77 25.41 -19.37 21.82
N GLY A 78 24.25 -20.04 21.70
CA GLY A 78 23.00 -19.65 22.36
C GLY A 78 21.81 -19.32 21.45
N VAL A 79 21.97 -19.35 20.12
CA VAL A 79 20.82 -19.32 19.19
C VAL A 79 20.51 -20.77 18.86
N GLN A 80 19.54 -21.34 19.55
CA GLN A 80 19.03 -22.66 19.22
C GLN A 80 18.14 -22.51 17.97
N GLY A 81 18.26 -23.42 17.01
CA GLY A 81 17.39 -23.48 15.85
C GLY A 81 15.96 -23.92 16.21
N THR A 82 15.05 -23.78 15.25
CA THR A 82 13.67 -24.27 15.32
C THR A 82 13.60 -25.74 14.89
N ASP A 83 12.47 -26.40 15.14
CA ASP A 83 12.26 -27.81 14.80
C ASP A 83 11.59 -27.92 13.42
N PRO A 84 12.30 -28.39 12.36
CA PRO A 84 11.82 -28.41 10.98
C PRO A 84 10.67 -29.41 10.70
N LEU A 85 10.14 -30.01 11.76
CA LEU A 85 8.97 -30.89 11.72
C LEU A 85 7.78 -30.28 12.44
N ASN A 86 7.93 -29.05 12.94
CA ASN A 86 6.98 -28.38 13.79
C ASN A 86 6.99 -26.87 13.52
N ARG A 87 6.07 -26.47 12.64
CA ARG A 87 5.75 -25.10 12.23
C ARG A 87 5.73 -24.05 13.36
N ASP A 88 5.42 -24.43 14.58
CA ASP A 88 5.38 -23.57 15.78
C ASP A 88 6.21 -24.27 16.87
N THR A 89 7.52 -23.99 16.91
CA THR A 89 8.49 -24.75 17.70
C THR A 89 8.19 -24.68 19.20
N ASP A 90 7.68 -23.55 19.67
CA ASP A 90 7.50 -23.29 21.10
C ASP A 90 6.05 -23.42 21.60
N GLY A 91 5.10 -23.54 20.67
CA GLY A 91 3.67 -23.71 20.93
C GLY A 91 2.97 -22.42 21.34
N GLY A 92 3.50 -21.25 20.97
CA GLY A 92 2.99 -19.92 21.30
C GLY A 92 1.81 -19.48 20.42
N GLY A 93 1.61 -20.14 19.27
CA GLY A 93 0.50 -19.91 18.37
C GLY A 93 0.84 -19.04 17.15
N MET A 94 2.05 -18.47 17.09
CA MET A 94 2.66 -17.98 15.86
C MET A 94 3.57 -19.08 15.28
N ASP A 95 3.82 -19.05 13.97
CA ASP A 95 4.81 -19.96 13.37
C ASP A 95 6.20 -19.34 13.35
N ASP A 96 7.22 -20.19 13.31
CA ASP A 96 8.61 -19.80 13.50
C ASP A 96 9.05 -18.76 12.44
N TYR A 97 8.59 -18.92 11.20
CA TYR A 97 8.77 -17.92 10.13
C TYR A 97 8.20 -16.54 10.47
N GLU A 98 6.94 -16.45 10.93
CA GLU A 98 6.31 -15.18 11.25
C GLU A 98 6.93 -14.54 12.50
N GLU A 99 7.37 -15.33 13.48
CA GLU A 99 8.12 -14.81 14.63
C GLU A 99 9.45 -14.18 14.19
N GLU A 100 10.22 -14.85 13.33
CA GLU A 100 11.46 -14.28 12.77
C GLU A 100 11.23 -12.99 11.98
N ARG A 101 10.12 -12.93 11.24
CA ARG A 101 9.74 -11.76 10.46
C ARG A 101 9.32 -10.58 11.33
N ASN A 102 8.70 -10.84 12.48
CA ASN A 102 8.24 -9.83 13.44
C ASN A 102 9.25 -9.51 14.55
N GLU A 103 10.48 -10.04 14.45
CA GLU A 103 11.56 -9.88 15.46
C GLU A 103 11.19 -10.46 16.85
N LEU A 104 10.29 -11.46 16.87
CA LEU A 104 9.95 -12.27 18.04
C LEU A 104 10.94 -13.44 18.17
N ASN A 105 10.84 -14.18 19.27
CA ASN A 105 11.72 -15.30 19.56
C ASN A 105 10.97 -16.64 19.40
N PRO A 106 11.27 -17.44 18.34
CA PRO A 106 10.67 -18.76 18.03
C PRO A 106 10.78 -19.87 19.09
N LEU A 107 11.22 -19.51 20.30
CA LEU A 107 11.51 -20.37 21.43
C LEU A 107 10.94 -19.80 22.74
N ASP A 108 10.22 -18.68 22.69
CA ASP A 108 9.54 -18.04 23.82
C ASP A 108 8.05 -17.77 23.51
N PRO A 109 7.14 -18.69 23.90
CA PRO A 109 5.72 -18.65 23.49
C PRO A 109 4.94 -17.48 24.14
N SER A 110 5.62 -16.60 24.88
CA SER A 110 5.01 -15.49 25.59
C SER A 110 5.09 -14.16 24.85
N ASP A 111 5.96 -14.00 23.85
CA ASP A 111 6.04 -12.79 23.04
C ASP A 111 5.08 -12.82 21.82
N ASP A 112 4.66 -14.01 21.38
CA ASP A 112 3.58 -14.26 20.42
C ASP A 112 2.26 -13.58 20.77
N ARG A 113 1.86 -13.69 22.05
CA ARG A 113 0.52 -13.30 22.52
C ARG A 113 0.20 -11.85 22.23
N TYR A 114 1.19 -10.98 22.04
CA TYR A 114 0.94 -9.59 21.67
C TYR A 114 0.34 -9.44 20.26
N TYR A 115 0.64 -10.36 19.34
CA TYR A 115 0.28 -10.31 17.92
C TYR A 115 -0.81 -11.30 17.51
N LEU A 116 -1.40 -12.00 18.48
CA LEU A 116 -2.53 -12.90 18.25
C LEU A 116 -3.87 -12.16 18.37
N ASP A 117 -4.89 -12.78 17.81
CA ASP A 117 -6.31 -12.45 17.96
C ASP A 117 -6.93 -13.61 18.79
N ASP A 118 -6.89 -13.45 20.11
CA ASP A 118 -7.19 -14.54 21.06
C ASP A 118 -8.68 -14.93 21.04
N ASP A 119 -9.57 -13.99 20.71
CA ASP A 119 -11.02 -14.21 20.69
C ASP A 119 -11.65 -14.27 19.28
N ASN A 120 -10.83 -14.09 18.24
CA ASN A 120 -11.14 -14.22 16.81
C ASN A 120 -12.20 -13.23 16.33
N ASP A 121 -12.16 -12.02 16.85
CA ASP A 121 -13.09 -10.95 16.50
C ASP A 121 -12.55 -10.03 15.38
N GLY A 122 -11.27 -10.17 15.03
CA GLY A 122 -10.56 -9.42 14.00
C GLY A 122 -9.69 -8.28 14.52
N LEU A 123 -9.64 -8.03 15.82
CA LEU A 123 -8.65 -7.15 16.48
C LEU A 123 -7.50 -7.99 17.04
N LEU A 124 -6.29 -7.43 16.97
CA LEU A 124 -5.15 -8.06 17.64
C LEU A 124 -5.11 -7.63 19.12
N ASN A 125 -4.60 -8.52 19.98
CA ASN A 125 -4.48 -8.29 21.42
C ASN A 125 -3.78 -6.96 21.78
N TRP A 126 -2.83 -6.50 20.96
CA TRP A 126 -2.20 -5.19 21.18
C TRP A 126 -3.05 -3.99 20.76
N GLU A 127 -3.90 -4.15 19.73
CA GLU A 127 -4.82 -3.10 19.28
C GLU A 127 -5.81 -2.81 20.41
N GLU A 128 -6.34 -3.86 21.02
CA GLU A 128 -7.27 -3.75 22.15
C GLU A 128 -6.65 -3.08 23.38
N LEU A 129 -5.37 -3.41 23.68
CA LEU A 129 -4.65 -2.82 24.80
C LEU A 129 -4.22 -1.36 24.57
N GLU A 130 -4.06 -0.91 23.32
CA GLU A 130 -3.65 0.46 22.98
C GLU A 130 -4.82 1.40 22.68
N ILE A 131 -5.92 0.89 22.12
CA ILE A 131 -7.07 1.71 21.72
C ILE A 131 -7.85 2.12 22.97
N TYR A 132 -7.82 3.41 23.26
CA TYR A 132 -8.51 4.01 24.40
C TYR A 132 -9.85 4.62 23.97
N HIS A 133 -10.93 4.24 24.64
CA HIS A 133 -12.28 4.76 24.43
C HIS A 133 -12.71 5.69 25.58
N GLU A 134 -13.18 6.91 25.23
CA GLU A 134 -13.63 7.92 26.20
C GLU A 134 -15.05 7.63 26.74
N ARG A 135 -15.92 7.04 25.91
CA ARG A 135 -17.28 6.59 26.26
C ARG A 135 -17.25 5.08 26.51
N THR A 136 -18.02 4.64 27.51
CA THR A 136 -18.05 3.26 28.01
C THR A 136 -19.30 3.06 28.86
N ASP A 137 -19.89 1.87 28.83
CA ASP A 137 -21.00 1.42 29.67
C ASP A 137 -20.59 1.11 31.13
N GLY A 138 -19.30 1.26 31.44
CA GLY A 138 -18.75 1.24 32.79
C GLY A 138 -17.84 0.04 33.04
N ASP A 139 -18.26 -0.82 33.98
CA ASP A 139 -17.54 -2.01 34.45
C ASP A 139 -18.09 -3.22 33.68
N LEU A 140 -17.43 -3.55 32.58
CA LEU A 140 -17.84 -4.56 31.61
C LEU A 140 -17.38 -5.97 32.03
N ASP A 141 -16.21 -6.08 32.67
CA ASP A 141 -15.69 -7.35 33.16
C ASP A 141 -16.13 -7.73 34.60
N GLY A 142 -16.74 -6.78 35.32
CA GLY A 142 -17.27 -6.98 36.66
C GLY A 142 -16.22 -6.92 37.78
N ASP A 143 -15.03 -6.38 37.52
CA ASP A 143 -13.97 -6.20 38.50
C ASP A 143 -14.17 -4.95 39.40
N ASN A 144 -15.17 -4.12 39.11
CA ASN A 144 -15.49 -2.82 39.73
C ASN A 144 -14.55 -1.67 39.36
N ILE A 145 -13.89 -1.75 38.21
CA ILE A 145 -13.14 -0.69 37.54
C ILE A 145 -13.92 -0.31 36.27
N VAL A 146 -13.75 0.93 35.81
CA VAL A 146 -14.35 1.36 34.54
C VAL A 146 -13.37 1.01 33.44
N ASP A 147 -13.88 0.32 32.44
CA ASP A 147 -13.10 -0.15 31.31
C ASP A 147 -13.05 0.90 30.22
N HIS A 148 -11.85 1.14 29.72
CA HIS A 148 -11.56 2.13 28.67
C HIS A 148 -10.84 1.50 27.47
N HIS A 149 -10.71 0.18 27.50
CA HIS A 149 -10.07 -0.66 26.49
C HIS A 149 -10.98 -1.85 26.26
N THR A 150 -10.96 -2.41 25.07
CA THR A 150 -11.55 -3.72 24.77
C THR A 150 -10.70 -4.83 25.39
N PHE A 151 -11.22 -6.06 25.44
CA PHE A 151 -10.58 -7.14 26.16
C PHE A 151 -10.09 -8.25 25.24
N PRO A 152 -8.78 -8.55 25.23
CA PRO A 152 -8.18 -9.58 24.38
C PRO A 152 -8.66 -11.02 24.54
N GLU A 153 -9.64 -11.29 25.38
CA GLU A 153 -10.21 -12.64 25.51
C GLU A 153 -11.75 -12.60 25.40
N ASN A 154 -12.32 -11.46 25.03
CA ASN A 154 -13.75 -11.24 24.95
C ASN A 154 -14.11 -10.53 23.64
N PRO A 155 -14.68 -11.25 22.66
CA PRO A 155 -14.88 -10.72 21.32
C PRO A 155 -15.99 -9.67 21.23
N ASP A 156 -16.73 -9.42 22.31
CA ASP A 156 -17.90 -8.53 22.39
C ASP A 156 -17.89 -7.88 23.77
N SER A 157 -17.19 -6.76 23.88
CA SER A 157 -16.84 -6.10 25.14
C SER A 157 -18.07 -5.56 25.88
N ASP A 158 -19.04 -4.98 25.17
CA ASP A 158 -20.26 -4.42 25.77
C ASP A 158 -21.49 -5.36 25.72
N SER A 159 -21.33 -6.54 25.14
CA SER A 159 -22.34 -7.60 25.07
C SER A 159 -23.64 -7.14 24.40
N ASP A 160 -23.53 -6.36 23.33
CA ASP A 160 -24.65 -5.92 22.52
C ASP A 160 -24.94 -6.87 21.34
N GLY A 161 -23.99 -7.75 21.04
CA GLY A 161 -24.09 -8.78 20.03
C GLY A 161 -23.31 -8.48 18.74
N LEU A 162 -22.65 -7.33 18.58
CA LEU A 162 -21.56 -7.14 17.62
C LEU A 162 -20.23 -7.51 18.27
N SER A 163 -19.22 -7.77 17.46
CA SER A 163 -17.88 -8.02 17.98
C SER A 163 -17.04 -6.75 17.90
N ASP A 164 -16.08 -6.54 18.79
CA ASP A 164 -15.34 -5.28 18.85
C ASP A 164 -14.66 -4.96 17.50
N GLY A 165 -14.12 -5.98 16.84
CA GLY A 165 -13.61 -5.88 15.46
C GLY A 165 -14.67 -5.59 14.39
N GLN A 166 -15.90 -6.10 14.52
CA GLN A 166 -17.01 -5.74 13.61
C GLN A 166 -17.40 -4.27 13.78
N GLU A 167 -17.45 -3.79 15.01
CA GLU A 167 -17.77 -2.41 15.31
C GLU A 167 -16.69 -1.46 14.79
N MET A 168 -15.41 -1.79 15.00
CA MET A 168 -14.30 -0.95 14.55
C MET A 168 -14.10 -0.94 13.03
N TYR A 169 -14.24 -2.08 12.35
CA TYR A 169 -13.88 -2.20 10.93
C TYR A 169 -15.06 -2.26 9.96
N ILE A 170 -16.28 -2.58 10.42
CA ILE A 170 -17.46 -2.77 9.56
C ILE A 170 -18.51 -1.69 9.81
N TYR A 171 -18.97 -1.53 11.05
CA TYR A 171 -20.14 -0.70 11.38
C TYR A 171 -19.79 0.72 11.84
N GLY A 172 -18.59 0.92 12.39
CA GLY A 172 -18.13 2.21 12.89
C GLY A 172 -18.77 2.62 14.24
N THR A 173 -19.34 1.68 14.96
CA THR A 173 -19.93 1.83 16.31
C THR A 173 -18.85 1.78 17.39
N GLU A 174 -19.21 2.05 18.65
CA GLU A 174 -18.28 2.16 19.77
C GLU A 174 -18.23 0.85 20.62
N PRO A 175 -17.13 0.06 20.59
CA PRO A 175 -17.07 -1.29 21.20
C PRO A 175 -17.30 -1.43 22.71
N LEU A 176 -17.35 -0.32 23.43
CA LEU A 176 -17.58 -0.31 24.88
C LEU A 176 -18.95 0.29 25.24
N VAL A 177 -19.80 0.53 24.24
CA VAL A 177 -21.05 1.26 24.37
C VAL A 177 -22.13 0.55 23.57
N ALA A 178 -22.98 -0.20 24.27
CA ALA A 178 -23.94 -1.10 23.62
C ALA A 178 -25.04 -0.41 22.80
N ASP A 179 -25.10 0.92 22.79
CA ASP A 179 -26.09 1.79 22.13
C ASP A 179 -25.36 3.08 21.75
N THR A 180 -24.75 3.09 20.57
CA THR A 180 -23.78 4.11 20.16
C THR A 180 -24.44 5.47 19.97
N ASP A 181 -25.62 5.51 19.35
CA ASP A 181 -26.36 6.73 19.04
C ASP A 181 -27.32 7.19 20.16
N GLY A 182 -27.64 6.30 21.11
CA GLY A 182 -28.36 6.59 22.34
C GLY A 182 -29.88 6.63 22.18
N ASP A 183 -30.43 5.98 21.16
CA ASP A 183 -31.86 6.00 20.84
C ASP A 183 -32.68 4.96 21.66
N GLY A 184 -31.97 4.01 22.28
CA GLY A 184 -32.50 2.95 23.13
C GLY A 184 -32.58 1.57 22.50
N LEU A 185 -32.12 1.38 21.26
CA LEU A 185 -31.77 0.09 20.68
C LEU A 185 -30.27 -0.18 20.85
N LYS A 186 -29.90 -1.46 20.87
CA LYS A 186 -28.50 -1.84 20.86
C LYS A 186 -27.98 -1.95 19.43
N ASP A 187 -26.74 -1.58 19.16
CA ASP A 187 -26.18 -1.56 17.80
C ASP A 187 -26.31 -2.95 17.14
N GLY A 188 -26.04 -4.02 17.90
CA GLY A 188 -26.24 -5.40 17.46
C GLY A 188 -27.70 -5.78 17.19
N GLU A 189 -28.67 -5.23 17.92
CA GLU A 189 -30.10 -5.44 17.65
C GLU A 189 -30.53 -4.70 16.38
N GLU A 190 -30.03 -3.49 16.17
CA GLU A 190 -30.30 -2.69 14.98
C GLU A 190 -29.78 -3.38 13.72
N VAL A 191 -28.52 -3.79 13.72
CA VAL A 191 -27.92 -4.45 12.55
C VAL A 191 -28.54 -5.81 12.25
N LYS A 192 -28.84 -6.62 13.28
CA LYS A 192 -29.23 -8.04 13.08
C LYS A 192 -30.72 -8.30 13.08
N VAL A 193 -31.51 -7.43 13.72
CA VAL A 193 -32.95 -7.64 13.93
C VAL A 193 -33.78 -6.59 13.22
N PHE A 194 -33.50 -5.31 13.45
CA PHE A 194 -34.36 -4.21 13.00
C PHE A 194 -33.96 -3.62 11.65
N LEU A 195 -32.72 -3.87 11.23
CA LEU A 195 -32.10 -3.38 9.99
C LEU A 195 -32.04 -1.85 9.90
N THR A 196 -32.00 -1.18 11.05
CA THR A 196 -31.80 0.27 11.22
C THR A 196 -30.31 0.62 11.24
N ASP A 197 -29.97 1.90 11.12
CA ASP A 197 -28.58 2.38 11.12
C ASP A 197 -28.12 2.71 12.55
N PRO A 198 -27.19 1.94 13.16
CA PRO A 198 -26.80 2.10 14.58
C PRO A 198 -26.01 3.38 14.89
N LEU A 199 -25.79 4.23 13.89
CA LEU A 199 -25.17 5.54 14.03
C LEU A 199 -26.17 6.70 13.86
N ASN A 200 -27.47 6.39 13.75
CA ASN A 200 -28.50 7.35 13.43
C ASN A 200 -29.83 7.07 14.16
N GLU A 201 -30.10 7.90 15.17
CA GLU A 201 -31.27 7.79 16.07
C GLU A 201 -32.66 7.79 15.39
N ASP A 202 -32.76 7.99 14.08
CA ASP A 202 -34.00 8.11 13.29
C ASP A 202 -33.70 7.70 11.83
N THR A 203 -33.84 6.41 11.53
CA THR A 203 -33.39 5.81 10.26
C THR A 203 -34.20 6.29 9.06
N ASP A 204 -35.51 6.45 9.20
CA ASP A 204 -36.40 6.84 8.10
C ASP A 204 -36.60 8.37 7.98
N GLY A 205 -36.21 9.13 9.01
CA GLY A 205 -36.25 10.58 9.05
C GLY A 205 -37.64 11.16 9.30
N ASP A 206 -38.56 10.41 9.89
CA ASP A 206 -39.92 10.86 10.21
C ASP A 206 -40.03 11.66 11.51
N THR A 207 -38.91 11.77 12.27
CA THR A 207 -38.75 12.43 13.58
C THR A 207 -39.18 11.62 14.81
N LEU A 208 -39.59 10.38 14.62
CA LEU A 208 -39.67 9.33 15.65
C LEU A 208 -38.32 8.58 15.64
N THR A 209 -37.81 8.21 16.82
CA THR A 209 -36.55 7.47 16.89
C THR A 209 -36.81 5.97 16.76
N ASP A 210 -35.90 5.21 16.19
CA ASP A 210 -36.10 3.79 15.88
C ASP A 210 -36.50 2.99 17.14
N GLY A 211 -35.81 3.24 18.26
CA GLY A 211 -36.12 2.66 19.57
C GLY A 211 -37.50 3.03 20.11
N ARG A 212 -38.05 4.20 19.73
CA ARG A 212 -39.42 4.60 20.10
C ARG A 212 -40.48 3.85 19.32
N GLU A 213 -40.21 3.55 18.07
CA GLU A 213 -41.12 2.81 17.21
C GLU A 213 -41.30 1.40 17.73
N ILE A 214 -40.19 0.76 18.12
CA ILE A 214 -40.19 -0.64 18.53
C ILE A 214 -40.64 -0.83 19.99
N SER A 215 -40.00 -0.17 20.98
CA SER A 215 -40.02 -0.70 22.36
C SER A 215 -40.35 0.28 23.49
N PHE A 216 -40.54 1.57 23.22
CA PHE A 216 -40.56 2.56 24.30
C PHE A 216 -41.81 2.48 25.21
N ASP A 217 -41.64 2.01 26.46
CA ASP A 217 -42.69 2.05 27.50
C ASP A 217 -42.88 3.50 28.00
N VAL A 218 -43.80 4.20 27.36
CA VAL A 218 -44.10 5.63 27.60
C VAL A 218 -44.57 5.94 29.04
N ARG A 219 -44.77 4.92 29.90
CA ARG A 219 -45.15 5.06 31.32
C ARG A 219 -44.08 5.72 32.19
N THR A 220 -42.82 5.75 31.76
CA THR A 220 -41.67 6.24 32.56
C THR A 220 -41.51 7.76 32.56
N LEU A 221 -42.10 8.50 31.60
CA LEU A 221 -41.81 9.92 31.41
C LEU A 221 -42.66 10.89 32.26
N VAL A 222 -43.88 10.56 32.69
CA VAL A 222 -44.70 11.53 33.47
C VAL A 222 -45.75 10.88 34.38
N GLU A 223 -45.66 11.11 35.70
CA GLU A 223 -46.83 10.98 36.59
C GLU A 223 -47.90 12.01 36.17
N GLY A 224 -48.86 11.61 35.34
CA GLY A 224 -50.10 12.37 35.17
C GLY A 224 -50.69 12.54 33.77
N TYR A 225 -50.15 11.93 32.71
CA TYR A 225 -50.79 11.97 31.39
C TYR A 225 -51.76 10.79 31.19
N ARG A 226 -53.02 11.11 30.88
CA ARG A 226 -54.14 10.15 30.71
C ARG A 226 -54.43 9.97 29.22
N SER A 227 -53.76 9.03 28.56
CA SER A 227 -54.25 8.27 27.38
C SER A 227 -53.07 7.61 26.68
N TYR A 228 -52.66 6.46 27.21
CA TYR A 228 -51.72 5.58 26.54
C TYR A 228 -52.57 4.55 25.78
N VAL A 229 -52.64 4.72 24.47
CA VAL A 229 -53.40 3.84 23.57
C VAL A 229 -52.42 2.77 23.10
N ASP A 230 -52.78 1.52 23.38
CA ASP A 230 -52.17 0.32 22.83
C ASP A 230 -52.82 0.13 21.45
N TRP A 231 -52.12 0.59 20.41
CA TRP A 231 -52.67 0.70 19.05
C TRP A 231 -52.86 -0.66 18.37
N ASP A 232 -52.00 -1.63 18.67
CA ASP A 232 -52.04 -2.99 18.11
C ASP A 232 -52.76 -4.01 19.04
N GLY A 233 -52.98 -3.65 20.30
CA GLY A 233 -53.70 -4.46 21.29
C GLY A 233 -52.85 -5.58 21.92
N ASP A 234 -51.53 -5.50 21.84
CA ASP A 234 -50.62 -6.53 22.34
C ASP A 234 -50.41 -6.48 23.87
N GLY A 235 -50.92 -5.43 24.53
CA GLY A 235 -50.83 -5.18 25.96
C GLY A 235 -49.63 -4.34 26.39
N ARG A 236 -48.79 -3.92 25.45
CA ARG A 236 -47.72 -2.92 25.62
C ARG A 236 -48.25 -1.55 25.21
N VAL A 237 -47.51 -0.51 25.58
CA VAL A 237 -47.82 0.86 25.16
C VAL A 237 -46.57 1.33 24.44
N ASN A 238 -46.50 1.00 23.16
CA ASN A 238 -45.49 1.41 22.19
C ASN A 238 -46.22 1.91 20.91
N TYR A 239 -45.47 2.46 19.96
CA TYR A 239 -46.03 2.90 18.68
C TYR A 239 -46.16 1.73 17.70
N ASN A 240 -45.22 0.77 17.76
CA ASN A 240 -45.14 -0.45 16.95
C ASN A 240 -45.21 -0.15 15.44
N THR A 241 -44.58 0.94 15.04
CA THR A 241 -44.36 1.37 13.65
C THR A 241 -43.09 0.72 13.10
N ASP A 242 -42.94 0.73 11.78
CA ASP A 242 -41.77 0.18 11.08
C ASP A 242 -40.73 1.29 10.91
N PRO A 243 -39.58 1.23 11.61
CA PRO A 243 -38.59 2.31 11.62
C PRO A 243 -37.84 2.51 10.30
N LEU A 244 -38.18 1.72 9.29
CA LEU A 244 -37.67 1.87 7.93
C LEU A 244 -38.67 2.61 7.02
N LEU A 245 -39.84 3.00 7.54
CA LEU A 245 -40.96 3.52 6.78
C LEU A 245 -41.59 4.74 7.47
N VAL A 246 -41.38 5.91 6.85
CA VAL A 246 -42.01 7.19 7.25
C VAL A 246 -43.54 7.12 7.43
N ASP A 247 -44.20 6.15 6.80
CA ASP A 247 -45.65 5.90 6.84
C ASP A 247 -45.85 4.37 6.86
N THR A 248 -46.02 3.82 8.07
CA THR A 248 -46.07 2.37 8.32
C THR A 248 -47.28 1.72 7.66
N ASP A 249 -48.43 2.39 7.63
CA ASP A 249 -49.68 1.81 7.15
C ASP A 249 -50.01 2.15 5.68
N GLY A 250 -49.25 3.09 5.10
CA GLY A 250 -49.33 3.52 3.71
C GLY A 250 -50.58 4.37 3.41
N GLY A 251 -51.20 4.97 4.41
CA GLY A 251 -52.40 5.79 4.30
C GLY A 251 -52.14 7.22 3.80
N GLY A 252 -50.88 7.67 3.82
CA GLY A 252 -50.40 8.92 3.22
C GLY A 252 -50.20 10.08 4.20
N GLU A 253 -50.25 9.84 5.51
CA GLU A 253 -49.66 10.68 6.55
C GLU A 253 -48.58 9.87 7.27
N GLY A 254 -47.49 10.51 7.72
CA GLY A 254 -46.40 9.78 8.38
C GLY A 254 -46.64 9.52 9.87
N ASP A 255 -45.93 8.55 10.44
CA ASP A 255 -46.25 7.96 11.75
C ASP A 255 -46.21 8.99 12.88
N MET A 256 -45.13 9.79 12.98
CA MET A 256 -45.06 10.91 13.93
C MET A 256 -46.17 11.95 13.70
N GLN A 257 -46.55 12.19 12.44
CA GLN A 257 -47.62 13.12 12.09
C GLN A 257 -48.97 12.62 12.62
N GLU A 258 -49.22 11.31 12.58
CA GLU A 258 -50.44 10.70 13.09
C GLU A 258 -50.48 10.69 14.62
N ILE A 259 -49.36 10.34 15.26
CA ILE A 259 -49.19 10.36 16.71
C ILE A 259 -49.47 11.77 17.26
N LEU A 260 -48.90 12.82 16.66
CA LEU A 260 -49.15 14.22 17.05
C LEU A 260 -50.61 14.64 16.88
N HIS A 261 -51.32 14.03 15.94
CA HIS A 261 -52.74 14.29 15.66
C HIS A 261 -53.70 13.33 16.39
N TYR A 262 -53.20 12.44 17.26
CA TYR A 262 -53.99 11.42 17.98
C TYR A 262 -54.72 10.45 17.05
N ARG A 263 -54.06 10.06 15.96
CA ARG A 263 -54.49 9.05 14.99
C ARG A 263 -53.65 7.79 15.11
N ASN A 264 -54.16 6.71 14.55
CA ASN A 264 -53.55 5.40 14.66
C ASN A 264 -52.59 5.17 13.48
N PRO A 265 -51.27 5.15 13.70
CA PRO A 265 -50.28 4.95 12.62
C PRO A 265 -50.26 3.54 12.01
N LEU A 266 -51.24 2.71 12.39
CA LEU A 266 -51.44 1.35 11.91
C LEU A 266 -52.83 1.18 11.25
N ASP A 267 -53.60 2.25 11.08
CA ASP A 267 -54.93 2.25 10.46
C ASP A 267 -55.05 3.30 9.33
N PRO A 268 -54.85 2.88 8.06
CA PRO A 268 -54.74 3.78 6.91
C PRO A 268 -56.08 4.45 6.53
N SER A 269 -57.11 4.27 7.36
CA SER A 269 -58.47 4.77 7.15
C SER A 269 -58.80 6.02 7.97
N ASP A 270 -57.96 6.39 8.94
CA ASP A 270 -58.14 7.60 9.76
C ASP A 270 -57.28 8.80 9.29
N ASP A 271 -56.42 8.55 8.30
CA ASP A 271 -55.61 9.49 7.55
C ASP A 271 -56.43 10.61 6.91
N VAL A 272 -55.83 11.80 6.93
CA VAL A 272 -56.32 12.97 6.20
C VAL A 272 -55.37 13.23 5.05
N ALA A 273 -55.82 12.86 3.86
CA ALA A 273 -55.09 13.09 2.61
C ALA A 273 -54.44 14.48 2.52
N GLY A 274 -53.14 14.53 2.77
CA GLY A 274 -52.23 15.57 2.31
C GLY A 274 -52.12 15.55 0.78
N PRO A 275 -51.46 16.55 0.15
CA PRO A 275 -51.40 16.62 -1.31
C PRO A 275 -50.72 15.38 -1.89
N SER A 276 -51.51 14.56 -2.57
CA SER A 276 -51.11 13.34 -3.26
C SER A 276 -49.85 13.49 -4.12
N SER A 277 -48.87 12.61 -3.94
CA SER A 277 -48.30 11.85 -5.06
C SER A 277 -47.41 10.69 -4.58
N SER A 278 -47.79 9.45 -4.84
CA SER A 278 -46.81 8.41 -5.13
C SER A 278 -47.01 8.05 -6.61
N ALA A 279 -46.24 8.73 -7.46
CA ALA A 279 -46.42 8.68 -8.89
C ALA A 279 -45.73 7.43 -9.47
N VAL A 280 -46.49 6.49 -10.06
CA VAL A 280 -45.90 5.26 -10.60
C VAL A 280 -45.03 5.58 -11.82
N VAL A 281 -43.72 5.38 -11.66
CA VAL A 281 -42.71 5.61 -12.70
C VAL A 281 -42.44 4.33 -13.48
N GLU A 282 -42.47 4.43 -14.81
CA GLU A 282 -42.20 3.37 -15.77
C GLU A 282 -41.02 3.81 -16.66
N VAL A 283 -39.97 2.97 -16.73
CA VAL A 283 -38.82 3.17 -17.60
C VAL A 283 -38.92 2.21 -18.78
N ARG A 284 -38.76 2.72 -20.00
CA ARG A 284 -38.75 1.95 -21.23
C ARG A 284 -37.47 2.21 -22.00
N VAL A 285 -36.59 1.21 -22.06
CA VAL A 285 -35.39 1.27 -22.88
C VAL A 285 -35.76 1.08 -24.35
N GLU A 286 -35.28 1.97 -25.21
CA GLU A 286 -35.53 1.94 -26.66
C GLU A 286 -34.32 1.40 -27.43
N GLN A 287 -33.10 1.69 -26.96
CA GLN A 287 -31.86 1.23 -27.56
C GLN A 287 -30.80 0.97 -26.49
N TYR A 288 -30.11 -0.16 -26.58
CA TYR A 288 -28.96 -0.54 -25.76
C TYR A 288 -28.02 -1.45 -26.57
N PRO A 289 -26.72 -1.51 -26.23
CA PRO A 289 -25.79 -2.43 -26.88
C PRO A 289 -26.03 -3.86 -26.40
N ASN A 290 -26.03 -4.82 -27.32
CA ASN A 290 -26.08 -6.25 -26.99
C ASN A 290 -24.68 -6.84 -26.73
N ARG A 291 -23.62 -6.11 -27.08
CA ARG A 291 -22.23 -6.45 -26.85
C ARG A 291 -21.42 -5.19 -26.54
N ILE A 292 -20.62 -5.21 -25.49
CA ILE A 292 -19.75 -4.11 -25.05
C ILE A 292 -18.30 -4.56 -25.17
N VAL A 293 -17.47 -3.73 -25.80
CA VAL A 293 -16.04 -4.00 -25.99
C VAL A 293 -15.23 -3.00 -25.17
N VAL A 294 -14.46 -3.51 -24.21
CA VAL A 294 -13.69 -2.71 -23.25
C VAL A 294 -12.24 -2.58 -23.73
N GLU A 295 -11.98 -1.54 -24.51
CA GLU A 295 -10.63 -1.19 -25.03
C GLU A 295 -10.02 0.05 -24.35
N GLY A 296 -10.78 0.74 -23.50
CA GLY A 296 -10.39 1.98 -22.82
C GLY A 296 -11.53 2.55 -21.97
N GLU A 297 -11.29 3.69 -21.32
CA GLU A 297 -12.22 4.29 -20.35
C GLU A 297 -13.58 4.70 -20.94
N GLU A 298 -13.65 5.26 -22.16
CA GLU A 298 -14.93 5.56 -22.85
C GLU A 298 -15.26 4.42 -23.82
N LEU A 299 -16.41 3.76 -23.63
CA LEU A 299 -16.81 2.57 -24.41
C LEU A 299 -17.45 2.92 -25.76
N GLY A 300 -17.68 4.21 -26.05
CA GLY A 300 -18.29 4.69 -27.29
C GLY A 300 -19.77 4.36 -27.50
N GLU A 301 -20.32 3.46 -26.69
CA GLU A 301 -21.71 3.00 -26.71
C GLU A 301 -22.62 3.84 -25.81
N SER A 302 -23.93 3.76 -26.06
CA SER A 302 -24.92 4.46 -25.24
C SER A 302 -26.24 3.71 -25.10
N ILE A 303 -26.91 3.94 -23.98
CA ILE A 303 -28.27 3.46 -23.72
C ILE A 303 -29.21 4.64 -23.87
N SER A 304 -30.31 4.47 -24.60
CA SER A 304 -31.34 5.47 -24.70
C SER A 304 -32.73 4.89 -24.54
N GLY A 305 -33.63 5.71 -24.03
CA GLY A 305 -34.99 5.29 -23.73
C GLY A 305 -35.85 6.43 -23.24
N ARG A 306 -36.98 6.06 -22.66
CA ARG A 306 -37.98 6.99 -22.15
C ARG A 306 -38.46 6.62 -20.75
N VAL A 307 -38.59 7.62 -19.88
CA VAL A 307 -39.24 7.53 -18.57
C VAL A 307 -40.61 8.18 -18.67
N THR A 308 -41.63 7.51 -18.14
CA THR A 308 -43.01 8.00 -18.06
C THR A 308 -43.54 7.87 -16.64
N ILE A 309 -44.27 8.88 -16.18
CA ILE A 309 -44.92 8.89 -14.87
C ILE A 309 -46.43 8.76 -15.09
N GLN A 310 -47.05 7.70 -14.57
CA GLN A 310 -48.51 7.58 -14.59
C GLN A 310 -49.10 8.64 -13.64
N GLY A 311 -50.02 9.47 -14.14
CA GLY A 311 -50.62 10.59 -13.40
C GLY A 311 -50.11 11.99 -13.79
N GLY A 312 -49.09 12.10 -14.67
CA GLY A 312 -48.67 13.37 -15.26
C GLY A 312 -47.68 14.20 -14.42
N GLY A 313 -46.93 13.56 -13.52
CA GLY A 313 -45.90 14.17 -12.67
C GLY A 313 -44.70 14.77 -13.45
N SER A 314 -43.87 15.55 -12.75
CA SER A 314 -42.74 16.25 -13.37
C SER A 314 -41.51 15.35 -13.48
N LEU A 315 -40.97 15.18 -14.69
CA LEU A 315 -39.72 14.46 -14.97
C LEU A 315 -38.46 15.33 -14.79
N LYS A 316 -38.57 16.46 -14.06
CA LYS A 316 -37.41 17.30 -13.77
C LYS A 316 -36.58 16.63 -12.68
N SER A 317 -35.28 16.47 -12.93
CA SER A 317 -34.28 15.92 -12.00
C SER A 317 -34.19 14.38 -11.90
N VAL A 318 -34.87 13.62 -12.76
CA VAL A 318 -34.69 12.16 -12.82
C VAL A 318 -33.30 11.84 -13.39
N ILE A 319 -32.47 11.15 -12.60
CA ILE A 319 -31.15 10.63 -12.99
C ILE A 319 -31.29 9.12 -13.19
N LEU A 320 -30.71 8.61 -14.27
CA LEU A 320 -30.56 7.18 -14.46
C LEU A 320 -29.09 6.82 -14.38
N GLN A 321 -28.78 5.77 -13.64
CA GLN A 321 -27.46 5.18 -13.55
C GLN A 321 -27.50 3.79 -14.18
N ALA A 322 -26.44 3.44 -14.91
CA ALA A 322 -26.33 2.15 -15.59
C ALA A 322 -25.23 1.31 -14.94
N TYR A 323 -25.51 0.02 -14.72
CA TYR A 323 -24.62 -0.95 -14.08
C TYR A 323 -24.51 -2.22 -14.93
N LEU A 324 -23.34 -2.85 -14.92
CA LEU A 324 -23.11 -4.18 -15.50
C LEU A 324 -22.81 -5.18 -14.40
N ILE A 325 -23.69 -6.15 -14.17
CA ILE A 325 -23.49 -7.18 -13.14
C ILE A 325 -23.20 -8.53 -13.80
N PRO A 326 -22.08 -9.19 -13.48
CA PRO A 326 -21.77 -10.51 -14.03
C PRO A 326 -22.87 -11.53 -13.66
N SER A 327 -23.33 -12.30 -14.64
CA SER A 327 -24.36 -13.32 -14.40
C SER A 327 -23.94 -14.40 -13.39
N SER A 328 -22.63 -14.61 -13.24
CA SER A 328 -21.99 -15.49 -12.24
C SER A 328 -22.19 -15.05 -10.79
N ARG A 329 -22.43 -13.74 -10.55
CA ARG A 329 -22.46 -13.13 -9.20
C ARG A 329 -23.87 -13.01 -8.61
N ILE A 330 -24.91 -13.39 -9.35
CA ILE A 330 -26.28 -13.22 -8.91
C ILE A 330 -26.73 -14.47 -8.14
N THR A 331 -26.79 -14.35 -6.82
CA THR A 331 -27.43 -15.33 -5.92
C THR A 331 -28.63 -14.69 -5.22
N GLU A 332 -29.82 -15.20 -5.54
CA GLU A 332 -31.19 -14.94 -5.02
C GLU A 332 -31.68 -13.54 -4.57
N ASP A 333 -30.85 -12.53 -4.31
CA ASP A 333 -31.33 -11.17 -4.00
C ASP A 333 -30.50 -10.05 -4.65
N LEU A 334 -30.93 -9.65 -5.86
CA LEU A 334 -30.29 -8.64 -6.71
C LEU A 334 -30.43 -7.21 -6.15
N LEU A 335 -31.40 -6.98 -5.26
CA LEU A 335 -31.71 -5.66 -4.70
C LEU A 335 -30.78 -5.29 -3.55
N ALA A 336 -30.46 -6.24 -2.66
CA ALA A 336 -29.48 -6.06 -1.58
C ALA A 336 -28.06 -5.74 -2.11
N TYR A 337 -27.67 -6.32 -3.25
CA TYR A 337 -26.37 -6.08 -3.88
C TYR A 337 -26.26 -4.67 -4.52
N LEU A 338 -27.40 -4.02 -4.81
CA LEU A 338 -27.45 -2.67 -5.41
C LEU A 338 -27.56 -1.55 -4.36
N SER A 339 -27.89 -1.88 -3.11
CA SER A 339 -27.97 -0.95 -1.98
C SER A 339 -26.66 -0.86 -1.18
N THR A 340 -25.70 -1.75 -1.42
CA THR A 340 -24.37 -1.72 -0.78
C THR A 340 -23.36 -0.81 -1.51
N PRO A 341 -22.37 -0.22 -0.80
CA PRO A 341 -21.33 0.64 -1.38
C PRO A 341 -20.54 0.03 -2.57
N ASP A 342 -20.47 -1.30 -2.65
CA ASP A 342 -19.79 -2.04 -3.72
C ASP A 342 -20.45 -1.94 -5.11
N ALA A 343 -21.74 -1.56 -5.20
CA ALA A 343 -22.41 -1.39 -6.49
C ALA A 343 -21.77 -0.29 -7.36
N SER A 344 -21.06 0.66 -6.72
CA SER A 344 -20.33 1.73 -7.39
C SER A 344 -19.23 1.22 -8.33
N TYR A 345 -18.61 0.06 -8.05
CA TYR A 345 -17.49 -0.50 -8.82
C TYR A 345 -17.87 -0.99 -10.22
N TYR A 346 -19.14 -1.36 -10.43
CA TYR A 346 -19.67 -1.86 -11.70
C TYR A 346 -20.51 -0.83 -12.48
N ARG A 347 -20.49 0.43 -12.02
CA ARG A 347 -21.21 1.53 -12.67
C ARG A 347 -20.56 1.86 -13.99
N VAL A 348 -21.33 1.72 -15.07
CA VAL A 348 -20.87 1.99 -16.44
C VAL A 348 -21.39 3.31 -16.99
N GLY A 349 -22.26 4.04 -16.30
CA GLY A 349 -22.63 5.36 -16.74
C GLY A 349 -23.73 6.03 -15.94
N SER A 350 -23.99 7.29 -16.28
CA SER A 350 -25.19 7.99 -15.81
C SER A 350 -25.69 9.01 -16.82
N GLY A 351 -26.99 9.26 -16.81
CA GLY A 351 -27.64 10.23 -17.69
C GLY A 351 -28.81 10.91 -16.99
N ARG A 352 -29.18 12.09 -17.47
CA ARG A 352 -30.36 12.81 -16.97
C ARG A 352 -31.49 12.71 -17.97
N CYS A 353 -32.70 12.52 -17.45
CA CYS A 353 -33.92 12.55 -18.23
C CYS A 353 -34.24 14.00 -18.66
N SER A 354 -34.63 14.18 -19.92
CA SER A 354 -35.16 15.43 -20.45
C SER A 354 -36.61 15.66 -19.99
N ARG A 355 -37.12 16.88 -20.15
CA ARG A 355 -38.49 17.25 -19.74
C ARG A 355 -39.59 16.46 -20.45
N ASP A 356 -39.32 15.92 -21.63
CA ASP A 356 -40.22 15.07 -22.42
C ASP A 356 -40.02 13.56 -22.16
N GLY A 357 -39.20 13.22 -21.18
CA GLY A 357 -38.99 11.87 -20.69
C GLY A 357 -37.85 11.11 -21.35
N ARG A 358 -37.08 11.71 -22.27
CA ARG A 358 -36.02 10.99 -22.99
C ARG A 358 -34.72 11.03 -22.21
N PHE A 359 -33.97 9.93 -22.23
CA PHE A 359 -32.63 9.89 -21.65
C PHE A 359 -31.62 9.26 -22.61
N THR A 360 -30.36 9.61 -22.42
CA THR A 360 -29.22 8.95 -23.05
C THR A 360 -28.10 8.85 -22.02
N ILE A 361 -27.60 7.64 -21.81
CA ILE A 361 -26.48 7.33 -20.92
C ILE A 361 -25.31 6.91 -21.80
N LYS A 362 -24.21 7.65 -21.74
CA LYS A 362 -22.95 7.19 -22.32
C LYS A 362 -22.30 6.16 -21.41
N LEU A 363 -21.71 5.13 -22.01
CA LEU A 363 -21.07 4.05 -21.28
C LEU A 363 -19.56 4.24 -21.16
N PHE A 364 -19.04 3.93 -19.97
CA PHE A 364 -17.64 3.97 -19.57
C PHE A 364 -17.25 2.61 -18.97
N ALA A 365 -15.98 2.25 -19.10
CA ALA A 365 -15.45 1.03 -18.51
C ALA A 365 -15.51 1.16 -16.96
N PRO A 366 -16.02 0.15 -16.25
CA PRO A 366 -16.02 0.15 -14.80
C PRO A 366 -14.59 -0.05 -14.25
N GLU A 367 -14.34 0.33 -13.00
CA GLU A 367 -13.04 0.14 -12.33
C GLU A 367 -12.69 -1.35 -12.15
N ARG A 368 -13.70 -2.20 -11.99
CA ARG A 368 -13.60 -3.67 -12.01
C ARG A 368 -14.69 -4.25 -12.91
N GLY A 369 -14.40 -5.36 -13.59
CA GLY A 369 -15.35 -6.01 -14.48
C GLY A 369 -15.02 -7.48 -14.71
N GLU A 370 -16.01 -8.24 -15.14
CA GLU A 370 -15.83 -9.63 -15.60
C GLU A 370 -16.33 -9.75 -17.04
N VAL A 371 -15.56 -10.45 -17.88
CA VAL A 371 -15.96 -10.75 -19.26
C VAL A 371 -17.07 -11.82 -19.29
N GLY A 372 -17.87 -11.83 -20.36
CA GLY A 372 -18.96 -12.79 -20.55
C GLY A 372 -20.34 -12.15 -20.39
N GLU A 373 -21.35 -12.98 -20.08
CA GLU A 373 -22.72 -12.51 -19.95
C GLU A 373 -22.90 -11.69 -18.67
N ASN A 374 -23.25 -10.42 -18.84
CA ASN A 374 -23.55 -9.48 -17.77
C ASN A 374 -25.00 -9.00 -17.90
N TYR A 375 -25.67 -8.72 -16.78
CA TYR A 375 -26.95 -8.03 -16.74
C TYR A 375 -26.71 -6.53 -16.80
N LEU A 376 -27.39 -5.87 -17.74
CA LEU A 376 -27.45 -4.42 -17.81
C LEU A 376 -28.65 -3.93 -17.00
N LEU A 377 -28.38 -3.13 -15.98
CA LEU A 377 -29.37 -2.60 -15.06
C LEU A 377 -29.45 -1.08 -15.19
N LEU A 378 -30.66 -0.55 -15.06
CA LEU A 378 -30.90 0.88 -14.90
C LEU A 378 -31.49 1.13 -13.52
N TYR A 379 -30.77 1.92 -12.73
CA TYR A 379 -31.24 2.45 -11.46
C TYR A 379 -31.77 3.88 -11.69
N VAL A 380 -32.95 4.17 -11.16
CA VAL A 380 -33.55 5.51 -11.18
C VAL A 380 -33.28 6.19 -9.84
N GLY A 381 -32.44 7.23 -9.86
CA GLY A 381 -32.10 8.03 -8.68
C GLY A 381 -32.56 9.50 -8.80
N GLY A 382 -32.82 10.14 -7.65
CA GLY A 382 -33.19 11.56 -7.53
C GLY A 382 -34.28 11.80 -6.49
N SER A 383 -34.39 13.04 -5.99
CA SER A 383 -35.26 13.36 -4.85
C SER A 383 -36.77 13.37 -5.15
N GLY A 384 -37.55 12.73 -4.26
CA GLY A 384 -39.02 12.66 -4.26
C GLY A 384 -39.58 11.28 -4.65
N ASP A 385 -40.88 11.19 -4.97
CA ASP A 385 -41.71 9.98 -5.22
C ASP A 385 -41.27 9.03 -6.38
N VAL A 386 -40.01 9.12 -6.82
CA VAL A 386 -39.45 8.55 -8.05
C VAL A 386 -38.22 7.65 -7.78
N GLU A 387 -37.73 7.65 -6.53
CA GLU A 387 -36.46 7.06 -6.09
C GLU A 387 -36.57 5.54 -5.82
N GLY A 388 -35.46 4.81 -5.95
CA GLY A 388 -35.36 3.41 -5.52
C GLY A 388 -35.75 2.33 -6.54
N LYS A 389 -36.13 2.68 -7.78
CA LYS A 389 -36.50 1.66 -8.79
C LYS A 389 -35.32 1.14 -9.60
N VAL A 390 -35.10 -0.16 -9.51
CA VAL A 390 -34.19 -0.93 -10.37
C VAL A 390 -34.97 -1.56 -11.53
N GLN A 391 -34.50 -1.38 -12.76
CA GLN A 391 -35.00 -2.12 -13.92
C GLN A 391 -33.88 -2.95 -14.56
N VAL A 392 -34.10 -4.26 -14.63
CA VAL A 392 -33.30 -5.15 -15.49
C VAL A 392 -33.63 -4.87 -16.95
N VAL A 393 -32.64 -4.43 -17.73
CA VAL A 393 -32.83 -4.09 -19.14
C VAL A 393 -32.74 -5.33 -20.03
N SER A 394 -31.63 -6.06 -19.92
CA SER A 394 -31.33 -7.30 -20.66
C SER A 394 -29.98 -7.86 -20.21
N THR A 395 -29.60 -9.05 -20.69
CA THR A 395 -28.20 -9.48 -20.72
C THR A 395 -27.43 -8.83 -21.88
N VAL A 396 -26.13 -8.60 -21.67
CA VAL A 396 -25.16 -7.98 -22.58
C VAL A 396 -23.86 -8.76 -22.47
N GLU A 397 -23.23 -9.07 -23.61
CA GLU A 397 -21.91 -9.73 -23.65
C GLU A 397 -20.79 -8.70 -23.48
N VAL A 398 -19.96 -8.84 -22.46
CA VAL A 398 -18.80 -7.98 -22.20
C VAL A 398 -17.53 -8.66 -22.69
N VAL A 399 -16.77 -7.97 -23.52
CA VAL A 399 -15.53 -8.44 -24.14
C VAL A 399 -14.40 -7.50 -23.77
N SER A 400 -13.26 -8.04 -23.33
CA SER A 400 -12.14 -7.25 -22.84
C SER A 400 -10.99 -7.18 -23.84
N SER A 401 -10.31 -6.04 -23.88
CA SER A 401 -8.94 -5.95 -24.40
C SER A 401 -7.98 -6.79 -23.55
N THR A 402 -6.85 -7.18 -24.14
CA THR A 402 -5.84 -8.00 -23.47
C THR A 402 -4.47 -7.36 -23.54
N HIS A 403 -3.64 -7.65 -22.55
CA HIS A 403 -2.28 -7.15 -22.41
C HIS A 403 -1.33 -8.31 -22.12
N ILE A 404 -0.24 -8.38 -22.89
CA ILE A 404 0.83 -9.35 -22.69
C ILE A 404 2.01 -8.64 -22.04
N THR A 405 2.50 -9.20 -20.94
CA THR A 405 3.75 -8.78 -20.29
C THR A 405 4.76 -9.90 -20.38
N ALA A 406 6.04 -9.59 -20.57
CA ALA A 406 7.12 -10.58 -20.54
C ALA A 406 8.41 -9.96 -20.04
N SER A 407 9.19 -10.71 -19.27
CA SER A 407 10.53 -10.33 -18.83
C SER A 407 11.56 -10.93 -19.79
N LEU A 408 12.37 -10.07 -20.42
CA LEU A 408 13.44 -10.46 -21.34
C LEU A 408 14.77 -9.77 -20.98
N PRO A 409 15.91 -10.47 -21.13
CA PRO A 409 17.22 -9.85 -21.04
C PRO A 409 17.48 -8.95 -22.25
N GLY A 410 18.18 -7.82 -22.07
CA GLY A 410 18.51 -6.91 -23.16
C GLY A 410 19.47 -7.47 -24.22
N ALA A 411 20.20 -8.56 -23.93
CA ALA A 411 21.09 -9.22 -24.88
C ALA A 411 21.30 -10.72 -24.55
N VAL A 412 21.60 -11.54 -25.57
CA VAL A 412 21.91 -12.99 -25.46
C VAL A 412 23.06 -13.39 -26.41
N PHE A 413 23.86 -14.41 -26.08
CA PHE A 413 24.92 -14.90 -26.99
C PHE A 413 24.38 -15.88 -28.02
N THR A 414 25.03 -16.02 -29.17
CA THR A 414 24.65 -16.97 -30.22
C THR A 414 24.66 -18.41 -29.71
N GLY A 415 23.54 -19.13 -29.83
CA GLY A 415 23.36 -20.52 -29.36
C GLY A 415 22.97 -20.68 -27.88
N ALA A 416 22.86 -19.60 -27.11
CA ALA A 416 22.48 -19.63 -25.70
C ALA A 416 20.96 -19.88 -25.49
N PRO A 417 20.56 -20.53 -24.39
CA PRO A 417 19.15 -20.60 -23.99
C PRO A 417 18.62 -19.21 -23.60
N LEU A 418 17.41 -18.89 -24.06
CA LEU A 418 16.66 -17.67 -23.72
C LEU A 418 15.38 -18.09 -23.03
N PHE A 419 15.33 -17.92 -21.71
CA PHE A 419 14.15 -18.22 -20.92
C PHE A 419 13.24 -17.01 -20.82
N ILE A 420 11.97 -17.18 -21.17
CA ILE A 420 10.97 -16.11 -21.20
C ILE A 420 9.89 -16.48 -20.20
N LYS A 421 9.60 -15.55 -19.29
CA LYS A 421 8.46 -15.60 -18.35
C LYS A 421 7.56 -14.40 -18.62
N GLY A 422 6.25 -14.61 -18.63
CA GLY A 422 5.29 -13.55 -18.89
C GLY A 422 3.88 -13.88 -18.41
N ALA A 423 2.96 -12.94 -18.61
CA ALA A 423 1.55 -13.11 -18.30
C ALA A 423 0.66 -12.47 -19.36
N LEU A 424 -0.46 -13.14 -19.67
CA LEU A 424 -1.58 -12.62 -20.43
C LEU A 424 -2.65 -12.17 -19.43
N ARG A 425 -3.04 -10.89 -19.51
CA ARG A 425 -4.04 -10.28 -18.62
C ARG A 425 -5.12 -9.57 -19.43
N ASP A 426 -6.30 -9.42 -18.86
CA ASP A 426 -7.39 -8.63 -19.44
C ASP A 426 -7.22 -7.12 -19.18
N PHE A 427 -8.27 -6.32 -19.41
CA PHE A 427 -8.24 -4.87 -19.19
C PHE A 427 -8.12 -4.51 -17.71
N TRP A 428 -8.70 -5.31 -16.81
CA TRP A 428 -8.69 -5.08 -15.36
C TRP A 428 -7.49 -5.73 -14.66
N GLY A 429 -6.57 -6.33 -15.43
CA GLY A 429 -5.36 -6.94 -14.90
C GLY A 429 -5.55 -8.37 -14.40
N VAL A 430 -6.72 -8.99 -14.62
CA VAL A 430 -6.98 -10.38 -14.25
C VAL A 430 -6.28 -11.31 -15.23
N GLY A 431 -5.65 -12.38 -14.72
CA GLY A 431 -4.91 -13.33 -15.54
C GLY A 431 -5.83 -14.21 -16.41
N ILE A 432 -5.51 -14.36 -17.69
CA ILE A 432 -6.31 -15.14 -18.65
C ILE A 432 -5.68 -16.52 -18.84
N GLY A 433 -6.26 -17.54 -18.20
CA GLY A 433 -5.73 -18.90 -18.19
C GLY A 433 -6.33 -19.86 -19.21
N GLY A 434 -5.54 -20.84 -19.66
CA GLY A 434 -5.95 -21.88 -20.60
C GLY A 434 -5.96 -21.45 -22.08
N GLU A 435 -5.36 -20.29 -22.39
CA GLU A 435 -5.34 -19.69 -23.72
C GLU A 435 -4.03 -19.94 -24.47
N GLU A 436 -4.10 -20.04 -25.80
CA GLU A 436 -2.92 -20.26 -26.65
C GLU A 436 -2.24 -18.94 -27.06
N LEU A 437 -0.97 -18.75 -26.65
CA LEU A 437 -0.11 -17.68 -27.15
C LEU A 437 0.91 -18.22 -28.14
N THR A 438 1.08 -17.50 -29.25
CA THR A 438 2.18 -17.74 -30.18
C THR A 438 3.37 -16.88 -29.80
N LEU A 439 4.47 -17.50 -29.38
CA LEU A 439 5.75 -16.85 -29.15
C LEU A 439 6.64 -17.03 -30.38
N GLN A 440 7.24 -15.94 -30.83
CA GLN A 440 8.14 -15.89 -31.97
C GLN A 440 9.49 -15.28 -31.58
N TRP A 441 10.55 -15.98 -31.93
CA TRP A 441 11.92 -15.52 -31.78
C TRP A 441 12.69 -15.81 -33.09
N GLY A 442 12.96 -14.76 -33.86
CA GLY A 442 13.50 -14.90 -35.22
C GLY A 442 12.57 -15.68 -36.16
N GLU A 443 13.08 -16.77 -36.75
CA GLU A 443 12.28 -17.67 -37.60
C GLU A 443 11.51 -18.73 -36.79
N THR A 444 11.84 -18.91 -35.52
CA THR A 444 11.21 -19.93 -34.66
C THR A 444 9.90 -19.40 -34.11
N LYS A 445 8.84 -20.20 -34.27
CA LYS A 445 7.52 -19.95 -33.68
C LYS A 445 7.10 -21.14 -32.85
N VAL A 446 6.56 -20.87 -31.67
CA VAL A 446 6.01 -21.90 -30.78
C VAL A 446 4.70 -21.41 -30.18
N SER A 447 3.81 -22.36 -29.93
CA SER A 447 2.57 -22.12 -29.19
C SER A 447 2.75 -22.56 -27.74
N VAL A 448 2.35 -21.71 -26.80
CA VAL A 448 2.33 -22.00 -25.37
C VAL A 448 0.94 -21.76 -24.80
N GLN A 449 0.58 -22.53 -23.78
CA GLN A 449 -0.69 -22.39 -23.06
C GLN A 449 -0.47 -21.62 -21.76
N THR A 450 -1.37 -20.71 -21.41
CA THR A 450 -1.31 -20.00 -20.12
C THR A 450 -1.80 -20.89 -18.98
N SER A 451 -1.16 -20.75 -17.82
CA SER A 451 -1.64 -21.30 -16.55
C SER A 451 -2.96 -20.64 -16.12
N ALA A 452 -3.66 -21.19 -15.12
CA ALA A 452 -4.94 -20.65 -14.62
C ALA A 452 -4.86 -19.16 -14.21
N GLY A 453 -3.72 -18.68 -13.72
CA GLY A 453 -3.47 -17.26 -13.39
C GLY A 453 -2.94 -16.42 -14.55
N GLY A 454 -2.99 -16.90 -15.79
CA GLY A 454 -2.56 -16.19 -17.00
C GLY A 454 -1.04 -16.18 -17.25
N SER A 455 -0.23 -16.81 -16.41
CA SER A 455 1.23 -16.86 -16.60
C SER A 455 1.65 -17.89 -17.66
N PHE A 456 2.71 -17.59 -18.41
CA PHE A 456 3.36 -18.50 -19.36
C PHE A 456 4.88 -18.46 -19.22
N SER A 457 5.55 -19.55 -19.59
CA SER A 457 7.01 -19.55 -19.74
C SER A 457 7.47 -20.45 -20.90
N TYR A 458 8.59 -20.11 -21.51
CA TYR A 458 9.18 -20.90 -22.59
C TYR A 458 10.69 -20.69 -22.71
N LEU A 459 11.40 -21.75 -23.14
CA LEU A 459 12.84 -21.73 -23.38
C LEU A 459 13.15 -21.75 -24.88
N PHE A 460 13.64 -20.64 -25.42
CA PHE A 460 14.16 -20.56 -26.78
C PHE A 460 15.66 -20.86 -26.82
N THR A 461 16.19 -21.16 -28.00
CA THR A 461 17.63 -21.15 -28.27
C THR A 461 17.93 -20.00 -29.22
N SER A 462 18.90 -19.15 -28.88
CA SER A 462 19.29 -18.02 -29.71
C SER A 462 20.00 -18.47 -31.00
N PRO A 463 19.91 -17.72 -32.11
CA PRO A 463 20.49 -18.14 -33.37
C PRO A 463 22.01 -18.13 -33.34
N SER A 464 22.61 -18.87 -34.27
CA SER A 464 24.06 -18.99 -34.42
C SER A 464 24.75 -17.80 -35.10
N ALA A 465 24.00 -16.73 -35.44
CA ALA A 465 24.53 -15.51 -36.04
C ALA A 465 24.20 -14.27 -35.17
N PRO A 466 25.16 -13.35 -34.94
CA PRO A 466 24.93 -12.16 -34.13
C PRO A 466 24.12 -11.07 -34.87
N GLY A 467 23.39 -10.24 -34.12
CA GLY A 467 22.58 -9.13 -34.63
C GLY A 467 21.41 -8.78 -33.71
N GLU A 468 20.72 -7.66 -33.98
CA GLU A 468 19.47 -7.32 -33.27
C GLU A 468 18.35 -8.27 -33.69
N MET A 469 17.61 -8.77 -32.69
CA MET A 469 16.50 -9.68 -32.91
C MET A 469 15.23 -9.20 -32.22
N ILE A 470 14.10 -9.48 -32.86
CA ILE A 470 12.79 -9.10 -32.35
C ILE A 470 12.14 -10.34 -31.76
N PHE A 471 11.84 -10.28 -30.47
CA PHE A 471 10.89 -11.16 -29.82
C PHE A 471 9.49 -10.65 -30.07
N ARG A 472 8.56 -11.56 -30.38
CA ARG A 472 7.14 -11.23 -30.51
C ARG A 472 6.28 -12.27 -29.82
N ALA A 473 5.42 -11.85 -28.92
CA ALA A 473 4.34 -12.66 -28.40
C ALA A 473 3.03 -12.18 -29.03
N VAL A 474 2.18 -13.10 -29.50
CA VAL A 474 0.88 -12.80 -30.10
C VAL A 474 -0.18 -13.69 -29.48
N PHE A 475 -1.20 -13.06 -28.93
CA PHE A 475 -2.46 -13.70 -28.61
C PHE A 475 -3.45 -13.37 -29.73
N SER A 476 -4.04 -14.40 -30.34
CA SER A 476 -4.90 -14.25 -31.52
C SER A 476 -6.33 -13.78 -31.19
N GLY A 477 -6.67 -13.71 -29.90
CA GLY A 477 -8.02 -13.45 -29.42
C GLY A 477 -8.88 -14.71 -29.47
N GLU A 478 -9.71 -14.89 -28.45
CA GLU A 478 -10.67 -15.99 -28.36
C GLU A 478 -11.95 -15.48 -27.68
N GLU A 479 -13.11 -15.75 -28.28
CA GLU A 479 -14.46 -15.35 -27.81
C GLU A 479 -14.57 -13.96 -27.16
N LEU A 480 -14.35 -13.90 -25.85
CA LEU A 480 -14.52 -12.76 -24.94
C LEU A 480 -13.26 -11.91 -24.77
N TYR A 481 -12.13 -12.30 -25.35
CA TYR A 481 -10.85 -11.63 -25.24
C TYR A 481 -10.31 -11.21 -26.61
N LEU A 482 -10.00 -9.92 -26.76
CA LEU A 482 -9.46 -9.38 -27.99
C LEU A 482 -8.00 -9.76 -28.23
N PRO A 483 -7.54 -9.80 -29.49
CA PRO A 483 -6.14 -10.07 -29.81
C PRO A 483 -5.21 -8.98 -29.28
N SER A 484 -4.01 -9.38 -28.87
CA SER A 484 -2.94 -8.47 -28.46
C SER A 484 -1.56 -9.01 -28.85
N SER A 485 -0.56 -8.13 -28.86
CA SER A 485 0.81 -8.53 -29.14
C SER A 485 1.83 -7.69 -28.40
N LEU A 486 2.90 -8.33 -27.93
CA LEU A 486 4.10 -7.70 -27.39
C LEU A 486 5.24 -7.86 -28.40
N THR A 487 6.04 -6.81 -28.59
CA THR A 487 7.23 -6.85 -29.45
C THR A 487 8.40 -6.18 -28.72
N GLU A 488 9.49 -6.91 -28.51
CA GLU A 488 10.68 -6.46 -27.77
C GLU A 488 11.96 -6.72 -28.59
N GLU A 489 12.94 -5.83 -28.48
CA GLU A 489 14.24 -5.97 -29.15
C GLU A 489 15.29 -6.54 -28.18
N VAL A 490 16.05 -7.53 -28.65
CA VAL A 490 17.09 -8.21 -27.87
C VAL A 490 18.30 -8.47 -28.76
N SER A 491 19.48 -8.04 -28.32
CA SER A 491 20.71 -8.10 -29.10
C SER A 491 21.40 -9.49 -29.02
N VAL A 492 21.78 -10.09 -30.15
CA VAL A 492 22.50 -11.38 -30.21
C VAL A 492 24.00 -11.19 -30.48
N LEU A 493 24.86 -11.71 -29.60
CA LEU A 493 26.32 -11.49 -29.61
C LEU A 493 27.14 -12.75 -29.99
N SER A 494 28.28 -12.60 -30.68
CA SER A 494 29.12 -13.70 -31.23
C SER A 494 29.91 -14.50 -30.18
N SER A 495 30.16 -15.80 -30.41
CA SER A 495 30.73 -16.77 -29.45
C SER A 495 32.27 -16.96 -29.43
N ASN A 496 33.07 -16.28 -30.28
CA ASN A 496 34.54 -16.41 -30.29
C ASN A 496 35.25 -15.14 -29.83
N MET A 497 35.98 -15.21 -28.70
CA MET A 497 36.74 -14.09 -28.13
C MET A 497 38.09 -14.52 -27.54
N SER A 498 39.15 -13.76 -27.85
CA SER A 498 40.48 -13.86 -27.21
C SER A 498 40.62 -12.75 -26.16
N LEU A 499 40.87 -13.10 -24.90
CA LEU A 499 41.03 -12.13 -23.82
C LEU A 499 42.51 -11.86 -23.54
N HIS A 500 42.97 -10.65 -23.85
CA HIS A 500 44.28 -10.15 -23.40
C HIS A 500 44.08 -9.38 -22.09
N LEU A 501 44.36 -10.01 -20.94
CA LEU A 501 44.44 -9.31 -19.66
C LEU A 501 45.82 -8.63 -19.57
N LEU A 502 45.85 -7.30 -19.56
CA LEU A 502 47.02 -6.51 -19.16
C LEU A 502 46.80 -6.09 -17.72
N LEU A 503 47.50 -6.71 -16.77
CA LEU A 503 47.63 -6.17 -15.42
C LEU A 503 48.65 -5.03 -15.48
N GLU A 504 48.21 -3.79 -15.73
CA GLU A 504 49.04 -2.62 -15.46
C GLU A 504 48.81 -2.18 -14.01
N GLY A 505 49.67 -2.66 -13.10
CA GLY A 505 49.77 -2.16 -11.73
C GLY A 505 51.04 -1.34 -11.51
N ASP A 506 50.98 -0.39 -10.59
CA ASP A 506 52.07 0.53 -10.22
C ASP A 506 53.37 -0.20 -9.82
N GLU A 507 54.51 0.42 -10.12
CA GLU A 507 55.84 -0.08 -9.78
C GLU A 507 55.94 -0.43 -8.28
N PHE A 508 56.34 -1.66 -7.96
CA PHE A 508 56.58 -2.08 -6.58
C PHE A 508 58.06 -2.43 -6.36
N PHE A 509 58.54 -2.27 -5.13
CA PHE A 509 59.95 -2.52 -4.78
C PHE A 509 60.12 -3.89 -4.13
N ALA A 510 60.94 -4.73 -4.74
CA ALA A 510 61.29 -6.07 -4.27
C ALA A 510 62.52 -6.05 -3.35
N TYR A 511 62.56 -6.90 -2.32
CA TYR A 511 63.75 -7.14 -1.50
C TYR A 511 63.97 -8.65 -1.30
N GLY A 512 64.71 -9.28 -2.21
CA GLY A 512 65.11 -10.68 -2.09
C GLY A 512 63.97 -11.68 -2.35
N GLY A 513 63.97 -12.79 -1.61
CA GLY A 513 63.00 -13.87 -1.81
C GLY A 513 61.57 -13.44 -1.44
N MET A 514 60.70 -13.37 -2.43
CA MET A 514 59.30 -12.99 -2.28
C MET A 514 58.38 -14.16 -2.61
N ASN A 515 57.26 -14.24 -1.90
CA ASN A 515 56.19 -15.18 -2.21
C ASN A 515 55.15 -14.45 -3.05
N PHE A 516 54.83 -15.04 -4.20
CA PHE A 516 53.79 -14.57 -5.10
C PHE A 516 52.61 -15.51 -5.01
N THR A 517 51.43 -14.94 -4.78
CA THR A 517 50.18 -15.70 -4.77
C THR A 517 49.31 -15.14 -5.89
N LEU A 518 49.08 -15.95 -6.93
CA LEU A 518 48.11 -15.62 -7.97
C LEU A 518 46.77 -16.17 -7.53
N ARG A 519 45.78 -15.28 -7.37
CA ARG A 519 44.40 -15.64 -7.10
C ARG A 519 43.55 -15.22 -8.29
N ILE A 520 42.81 -16.18 -8.83
CA ILE A 520 41.86 -15.96 -9.93
C ILE A 520 40.48 -16.18 -9.34
N ASP A 521 39.72 -15.09 -9.17
CA ASP A 521 38.35 -15.11 -8.66
C ASP A 521 37.36 -15.09 -9.83
N GLY A 522 36.18 -15.70 -9.64
CA GLY A 522 35.15 -15.77 -10.68
C GLY A 522 35.42 -16.81 -11.77
N TYR A 523 36.31 -17.77 -11.53
CA TYR A 523 36.43 -18.95 -12.38
C TYR A 523 35.23 -19.88 -12.18
N GLN A 524 34.51 -20.14 -13.27
CA GLN A 524 33.41 -21.11 -13.35
C GLN A 524 33.94 -22.38 -14.03
N GLU A 525 33.62 -23.57 -13.52
CA GLU A 525 34.08 -24.85 -14.11
C GLU A 525 33.68 -25.00 -15.59
N GLU A 526 32.59 -24.36 -15.98
CA GLU A 526 32.03 -24.28 -17.33
C GLU A 526 32.99 -23.64 -18.36
N LEU A 527 34.00 -22.90 -17.91
CA LEU A 527 35.02 -22.27 -18.77
C LEU A 527 36.12 -23.25 -19.22
N GLY A 528 36.14 -24.47 -18.68
CA GLY A 528 37.16 -25.48 -18.94
C GLY A 528 38.54 -25.11 -18.36
N VAL A 529 39.57 -25.87 -18.71
CA VAL A 529 40.94 -25.65 -18.20
C VAL A 529 41.54 -24.40 -18.84
N LEU A 530 41.77 -23.35 -18.04
CA LEU A 530 42.45 -22.13 -18.52
C LEU A 530 43.96 -22.34 -18.55
N LYS A 531 44.63 -21.80 -19.56
CA LYS A 531 46.10 -21.77 -19.61
C LYS A 531 46.63 -20.39 -19.25
N GLY A 532 47.51 -20.34 -18.26
CA GLY A 532 48.00 -19.07 -17.71
C GLY A 532 49.51 -18.95 -17.61
N THR A 533 50.01 -17.71 -17.73
CA THR A 533 51.39 -17.32 -17.41
C THR A 533 51.43 -16.03 -16.60
N LEU A 534 52.32 -15.96 -15.60
CA LEU A 534 52.62 -14.77 -14.80
C LEU A 534 54.10 -14.40 -14.96
N SER A 535 54.39 -13.15 -15.33
CA SER A 535 55.73 -12.60 -15.52
C SER A 535 55.95 -11.31 -14.71
N LEU A 536 57.18 -11.11 -14.23
CA LEU A 536 57.67 -9.84 -13.70
C LEU A 536 58.61 -9.19 -14.70
N THR A 537 58.49 -7.89 -14.91
CA THR A 537 59.42 -7.10 -15.69
C THR A 537 60.05 -6.05 -14.79
N SER A 538 61.38 -6.05 -14.67
CA SER A 538 62.10 -4.96 -14.00
C SER A 538 61.92 -3.65 -14.78
N VAL A 539 62.07 -2.51 -14.11
CA VAL A 539 62.07 -1.20 -14.80
C VAL A 539 63.23 -1.07 -15.81
N GLU A 540 64.28 -1.90 -15.67
CA GLU A 540 65.40 -2.00 -16.62
C GLU A 540 65.11 -2.93 -17.82
N GLY A 541 63.93 -3.55 -17.86
CA GLY A 541 63.42 -4.33 -18.99
C GLY A 541 63.72 -5.83 -18.94
N GLU A 542 64.37 -6.34 -17.88
CA GLU A 542 64.55 -7.77 -17.68
C GLU A 542 63.26 -8.45 -17.22
N GLU A 543 62.88 -9.55 -17.86
CA GLU A 543 61.65 -10.30 -17.59
C GLU A 543 61.94 -11.63 -16.88
N TYR A 544 61.11 -11.98 -15.90
CA TYR A 544 61.22 -13.14 -15.05
C TYR A 544 59.85 -13.84 -14.98
N THR A 545 59.75 -15.09 -15.47
CA THR A 545 58.51 -15.87 -15.37
C THR A 545 58.35 -16.41 -13.95
N VAL A 546 57.23 -16.05 -13.32
CA VAL A 546 56.89 -16.42 -11.94
C VAL A 546 56.09 -17.72 -11.89
N TRP A 547 55.19 -17.92 -12.87
CA TRP A 547 54.32 -19.08 -12.93
C TRP A 547 53.86 -19.36 -14.37
N GLU A 548 53.72 -20.64 -14.71
CA GLU A 548 53.13 -21.13 -15.97
C GLU A 548 52.41 -22.44 -15.67
N GLY A 549 51.10 -22.50 -15.92
CA GLY A 549 50.30 -23.65 -15.53
C GLY A 549 48.84 -23.61 -15.98
N ASP A 550 48.17 -24.73 -15.73
CA ASP A 550 46.75 -24.94 -16.01
C ASP A 550 45.92 -24.58 -14.75
N VAL A 551 44.82 -23.87 -14.93
CA VAL A 551 43.89 -23.46 -13.86
C VAL A 551 42.63 -24.33 -13.98
N SER A 552 42.26 -24.99 -12.88
CA SER A 552 41.20 -26.01 -12.85
C SER A 552 40.23 -25.92 -11.66
N SER A 553 40.25 -24.85 -10.84
CA SER A 553 39.35 -24.70 -9.69
C SER A 553 38.87 -23.25 -9.45
N PRO A 554 37.68 -23.03 -8.83
CA PRO A 554 37.05 -21.70 -8.60
C PRO A 554 37.90 -20.69 -7.85
N THR A 555 38.83 -21.18 -7.03
CA THR A 555 39.91 -20.40 -6.41
C THR A 555 41.22 -21.16 -6.58
N HIS A 556 41.86 -20.98 -7.73
CA HIS A 556 43.22 -21.48 -7.91
C HIS A 556 44.21 -20.53 -7.24
N VAL A 557 44.91 -21.03 -6.23
CA VAL A 557 45.89 -20.28 -5.44
C VAL A 557 47.22 -21.01 -5.56
N ASP A 558 48.07 -20.55 -6.48
CA ASP A 558 49.45 -21.06 -6.57
C ASP A 558 50.40 -20.07 -5.89
N SER A 559 51.30 -20.60 -5.05
CA SER A 559 52.23 -19.83 -4.24
C SER A 559 53.66 -20.19 -4.61
N THR A 560 54.30 -19.34 -5.40
CA THR A 560 55.69 -19.53 -5.82
C THR A 560 56.61 -18.54 -5.12
N ARG A 561 57.70 -19.05 -4.57
CA ARG A 561 58.79 -18.23 -4.04
C ARG A 561 59.79 -17.92 -5.15
N LEU A 562 59.95 -16.65 -5.48
CA LEU A 562 60.91 -16.21 -6.48
C LEU A 562 61.98 -15.33 -5.83
N GLU A 563 63.25 -15.63 -6.11
CA GLU A 563 64.37 -14.78 -5.72
C GLU A 563 64.69 -13.79 -6.84
N VAL A 564 64.44 -12.51 -6.59
CA VAL A 564 64.82 -11.42 -7.51
C VAL A 564 65.77 -10.44 -6.81
N PRO A 565 66.66 -9.78 -7.57
CA PRO A 565 67.48 -8.69 -7.05
C PRO A 565 66.62 -7.56 -6.46
N PRO A 566 67.12 -6.80 -5.46
CA PRO A 566 66.39 -5.65 -4.95
C PRO A 566 66.21 -4.58 -6.03
N GLY A 567 64.97 -4.14 -6.28
CA GLY A 567 64.68 -3.21 -7.37
C GLY A 567 63.19 -2.97 -7.60
N ARG A 568 62.85 -2.14 -8.58
CA ARG A 568 61.46 -1.87 -8.96
C ARG A 568 61.02 -2.81 -10.09
N TYR A 569 59.82 -3.37 -9.95
CA TYR A 569 59.25 -4.35 -10.86
C TYR A 569 57.79 -4.03 -11.19
N ARG A 570 57.33 -4.53 -12.34
CA ARG A 570 55.94 -4.56 -12.80
C ARG A 570 55.52 -6.00 -13.01
N ALA A 571 54.35 -6.40 -12.54
CA ALA A 571 53.81 -7.74 -12.79
C ALA A 571 52.85 -7.73 -13.97
N SER A 572 52.78 -8.83 -14.72
CA SER A 572 51.84 -9.03 -15.82
C SER A 572 51.41 -10.49 -15.89
N ALA A 573 50.12 -10.75 -16.13
CA ALA A 573 49.58 -12.11 -16.27
C ALA A 573 48.82 -12.25 -17.59
N ARG A 574 48.88 -13.43 -18.21
CA ARG A 574 48.15 -13.77 -19.43
C ARG A 574 47.35 -15.06 -19.20
N LEU A 575 46.06 -15.05 -19.52
CA LEU A 575 45.18 -16.22 -19.43
C LEU A 575 44.51 -16.49 -20.78
N THR A 576 44.31 -17.76 -21.13
CA THR A 576 43.69 -18.18 -22.40
C THR A 576 42.56 -19.18 -22.13
N SER A 577 41.36 -18.90 -22.63
CA SER A 577 40.14 -19.73 -22.48
C SER A 577 39.67 -20.32 -23.82
N PRO A 578 39.13 -21.56 -23.85
CA PRO A 578 38.46 -22.14 -25.02
C PRO A 578 36.97 -21.78 -25.19
N LEU A 579 36.31 -21.15 -24.20
CA LEU A 579 34.89 -20.72 -24.19
C LEU A 579 34.74 -19.25 -23.74
N PRO A 580 33.70 -18.49 -24.16
CA PRO A 580 33.60 -17.05 -23.85
C PRO A 580 33.24 -16.78 -22.37
N PRO A 581 33.72 -15.67 -21.77
CA PRO A 581 33.68 -15.48 -20.33
C PRO A 581 32.31 -15.00 -19.82
N ALA A 582 31.84 -15.53 -18.70
CA ALA A 582 31.15 -14.71 -17.69
C ALA A 582 32.23 -13.85 -17.02
N ASP A 583 32.06 -12.52 -17.04
CA ASP A 583 32.89 -11.47 -16.42
C ASP A 583 34.12 -11.95 -15.60
N LEU A 584 35.14 -12.46 -16.30
CA LEU A 584 36.37 -12.91 -15.67
C LEU A 584 37.23 -11.68 -15.39
N ARG A 585 36.97 -11.08 -14.23
CA ARG A 585 37.73 -9.95 -13.72
C ARG A 585 38.87 -10.49 -12.89
N ALA A 586 40.11 -10.18 -13.28
CA ALA A 586 41.19 -10.20 -12.31
C ALA A 586 40.91 -9.07 -11.31
N THR A 587 40.28 -9.38 -10.19
CA THR A 587 39.82 -8.41 -9.19
C THR A 587 40.94 -7.92 -8.27
N SER A 588 42.18 -8.36 -8.47
CA SER A 588 43.25 -8.03 -7.53
C SER A 588 44.65 -7.85 -8.15
N ASN A 589 45.10 -6.59 -8.26
CA ASN A 589 46.52 -6.19 -8.30
C ASN A 589 47.12 -6.14 -6.88
N TRP A 590 47.06 -7.23 -6.11
CA TRP A 590 47.50 -7.20 -4.71
C TRP A 590 48.72 -8.10 -4.52
N ILE A 591 49.85 -7.45 -4.26
CA ILE A 591 50.96 -8.06 -3.55
C ILE A 591 50.56 -8.03 -2.08
N THR A 592 50.22 -9.18 -1.49
CA THR A 592 49.81 -9.22 -0.09
C THR A 592 50.99 -8.89 0.82
N VAL A 593 50.89 -7.73 1.47
CA VAL A 593 51.64 -7.38 2.67
C VAL A 593 50.63 -7.21 3.81
N LYS A 594 50.38 -8.31 4.55
CA LYS A 594 49.67 -8.46 5.85
C LYS A 594 48.15 -8.09 5.95
N ARG A 595 47.47 -8.75 6.91
CA ARG A 595 46.01 -8.81 7.19
C ARG A 595 45.33 -7.44 7.30
N GLY A 596 44.29 -7.19 6.51
CA GLY A 596 43.44 -5.99 6.56
C GLY A 596 42.14 -6.21 7.35
N LEU A 597 41.50 -5.12 7.81
CA LEU A 597 40.23 -5.05 8.54
C LEU A 597 39.27 -4.19 7.70
N ILE A 598 38.01 -4.61 7.62
CA ILE A 598 36.94 -3.91 6.91
C ILE A 598 36.09 -3.16 7.95
N LEU A 599 35.78 -1.90 7.69
CA LEU A 599 34.83 -1.13 8.50
C LEU A 599 33.59 -0.86 7.66
N ARG A 600 32.46 -1.48 8.00
CA ARG A 600 31.18 -1.23 7.33
C ARG A 600 30.42 -0.15 8.10
N PHE A 601 29.99 0.86 7.36
CA PHE A 601 29.51 2.12 7.91
C PHE A 601 28.27 2.57 7.13
N PRO A 602 27.14 2.94 7.77
CA PRO A 602 25.98 3.46 7.06
C PRO A 602 26.28 4.81 6.41
N PHE A 603 25.57 5.17 5.33
CA PHE A 603 25.73 6.48 4.71
C PHE A 603 25.44 7.59 5.75
N LEU A 604 26.41 8.45 6.02
CA LEU A 604 26.36 9.43 7.09
C LEU A 604 25.77 10.76 6.64
N LEU A 605 24.50 11.00 6.97
CA LEU A 605 23.89 12.32 6.95
C LEU A 605 23.80 12.84 8.40
N ILE A 606 24.70 13.74 8.79
CA ILE A 606 24.89 14.11 10.21
C ILE A 606 24.37 15.53 10.45
N PRO A 607 23.33 15.72 11.28
CA PRO A 607 22.88 17.06 11.68
C PRO A 607 23.94 17.75 12.55
N ARG A 608 24.23 19.02 12.23
CA ARG A 608 25.11 19.85 13.08
C ARG A 608 24.39 20.33 14.35
N GLY A 609 25.14 20.49 15.43
CA GLY A 609 24.65 21.03 16.70
C GLY A 609 23.93 20.05 17.62
N GLU A 610 23.81 18.78 17.23
CA GLU A 610 23.19 17.71 18.02
C GLU A 610 24.17 16.56 18.28
N GLY A 611 23.91 15.77 19.32
CA GLY A 611 24.65 14.54 19.59
C GLY A 611 24.15 13.43 18.68
N VAL A 612 25.05 12.82 17.92
CA VAL A 612 24.76 11.73 16.98
C VAL A 612 25.47 10.48 17.47
N SER A 613 24.74 9.36 17.43
CA SER A 613 25.31 8.05 17.63
C SER A 613 25.38 7.33 16.30
N VAL A 614 26.53 6.72 16.02
CA VAL A 614 26.76 6.04 14.76
C VAL A 614 27.28 4.64 15.01
N SER A 615 26.50 3.65 14.59
CA SER A 615 26.87 2.25 14.68
C SER A 615 27.63 1.82 13.43
N CYS A 616 28.76 1.15 13.62
CA CYS A 616 29.52 0.50 12.56
C CYS A 616 29.94 -0.90 12.99
N ILE A 617 30.38 -1.72 12.04
CA ILE A 617 30.85 -3.08 12.32
C ILE A 617 32.26 -3.26 11.73
N VAL A 618 33.15 -3.80 12.55
CA VAL A 618 34.51 -4.17 12.18
C VAL A 618 34.51 -5.64 11.79
N LEU A 619 34.90 -5.91 10.55
CA LEU A 619 35.02 -7.25 10.00
C LEU A 619 36.47 -7.50 9.60
N ASP A 620 36.87 -8.77 9.49
CA ASP A 620 38.10 -9.13 8.82
C ASP A 620 37.89 -9.20 7.30
N TRP A 621 38.93 -9.60 6.56
CA TRP A 621 38.88 -9.73 5.11
C TRP A 621 37.94 -10.85 4.62
N ALA A 622 37.53 -11.78 5.48
CA ALA A 622 36.58 -12.84 5.19
C ALA A 622 35.13 -12.43 5.52
N GLY A 623 34.92 -11.24 6.09
CA GLY A 623 33.60 -10.76 6.49
C GLY A 623 33.19 -11.18 7.90
N THR A 624 34.08 -11.82 8.67
CA THR A 624 33.83 -12.24 10.05
C THR A 624 33.99 -11.06 11.01
N PRO A 625 33.09 -10.84 11.98
CA PRO A 625 33.23 -9.75 12.93
C PRO A 625 34.47 -9.88 13.83
N VAL A 626 35.15 -8.74 14.07
CA VAL A 626 36.40 -8.71 14.82
C VAL A 626 36.25 -7.84 16.06
N LYS A 627 36.38 -8.47 17.23
CA LYS A 627 36.35 -7.81 18.54
C LYS A 627 37.67 -7.13 18.92
N ASP A 628 37.61 -6.28 19.94
CA ASP A 628 38.77 -5.63 20.56
C ASP A 628 39.61 -4.76 19.59
N VAL A 629 38.99 -4.26 18.53
CA VAL A 629 39.59 -3.28 17.61
C VAL A 629 39.18 -1.89 18.04
N GLU A 630 40.16 -1.04 18.35
CA GLU A 630 39.91 0.38 18.61
C GLU A 630 39.67 1.11 17.29
N VAL A 631 38.48 1.69 17.14
CA VAL A 631 38.10 2.52 16.00
C VAL A 631 38.12 3.98 16.44
N SER A 632 39.00 4.77 15.82
CA SER A 632 39.09 6.22 16.03
C SER A 632 38.67 6.98 14.77
N LEU A 633 37.49 7.59 14.79
CA LEU A 633 36.97 8.42 13.71
C LEU A 633 37.40 9.88 13.90
N HIS A 634 38.23 10.38 12.99
CA HIS A 634 38.70 11.76 12.97
C HIS A 634 37.88 12.57 11.97
N ILE A 635 37.10 13.51 12.50
CA ILE A 635 36.37 14.51 11.73
C ILE A 635 37.35 15.64 11.38
N PRO A 636 37.41 16.10 10.11
CA PRO A 636 38.33 17.16 9.72
C PRO A 636 38.07 18.45 10.53
N GLU A 637 39.12 19.25 10.76
CA GLU A 637 39.01 20.52 11.49
C GLU A 637 37.95 21.45 10.86
N GLU A 638 37.82 21.42 9.54
CA GLU A 638 36.83 22.18 8.76
C GLU A 638 35.37 21.86 9.10
N ALA A 639 35.10 20.65 9.62
CA ALA A 639 33.76 20.20 10.04
C ALA A 639 33.61 20.16 11.57
N GLY A 640 34.63 20.59 12.33
CA GLY A 640 34.57 20.67 13.80
C GLY A 640 35.68 19.93 14.55
N GLY A 641 36.57 19.20 13.85
CA GLY A 641 37.81 18.66 14.44
C GLY A 641 37.62 17.60 15.55
N TRP A 642 36.49 16.90 15.54
CA TRP A 642 36.13 15.94 16.59
C TRP A 642 36.82 14.58 16.39
N ILE A 643 37.08 13.87 17.48
CA ILE A 643 37.61 12.49 17.43
C ILE A 643 36.68 11.59 18.24
N ALA A 644 35.95 10.72 17.55
CA ALA A 644 35.12 9.70 18.18
C ALA A 644 35.91 8.41 18.32
N ARG A 645 35.74 7.74 19.46
CA ARG A 645 36.42 6.46 19.73
C ARG A 645 35.44 5.45 20.25
N GLY A 646 35.60 4.22 19.78
CA GLY A 646 34.88 3.04 20.24
C GLY A 646 35.78 1.83 20.10
N VAL A 647 35.44 0.76 20.79
CA VAL A 647 36.12 -0.54 20.69
C VAL A 647 35.09 -1.55 20.27
N SER A 648 35.43 -2.41 19.31
CA SER A 648 34.49 -3.40 18.80
C SER A 648 34.15 -4.46 19.84
N SER A 649 32.86 -4.74 19.98
CA SER A 649 32.34 -5.84 20.79
C SER A 649 32.52 -7.18 20.08
N ILE A 650 32.03 -8.26 20.71
CA ILE A 650 32.25 -9.64 20.25
C ILE A 650 31.68 -9.92 18.85
N ASP A 651 30.58 -9.28 18.52
CA ASP A 651 29.89 -9.23 17.23
C ASP A 651 30.49 -8.18 16.26
N GLY A 652 31.67 -7.64 16.59
CA GLY A 652 32.37 -6.62 15.81
C GLY A 652 31.72 -5.25 15.80
N SER A 653 30.57 -5.06 16.46
CA SER A 653 29.86 -3.78 16.44
C SER A 653 30.58 -2.72 17.27
N VAL A 654 30.48 -1.46 16.84
CA VAL A 654 31.09 -0.30 17.49
C VAL A 654 30.10 0.85 17.41
N GLU A 655 29.76 1.43 18.56
CA GLU A 655 28.98 2.65 18.61
C GLU A 655 29.90 3.88 18.82
N LEU A 656 29.87 4.83 17.88
CA LEU A 656 30.63 6.06 17.93
C LEU A 656 29.70 7.25 18.19
N ARG A 657 29.86 7.88 19.36
CA ARG A 657 29.07 9.04 19.76
C ARG A 657 29.87 10.31 19.57
N PHE A 658 29.34 11.28 18.85
CA PHE A 658 29.95 12.60 18.66
C PHE A 658 28.94 13.70 18.39
N SER A 659 29.37 14.96 18.45
CA SER A 659 28.53 16.10 18.10
C SER A 659 29.31 17.08 17.25
N LEU A 660 28.72 17.48 16.12
CA LEU A 660 29.30 18.51 15.27
C LEU A 660 28.92 19.90 15.81
N PRO A 661 29.83 20.90 15.77
CA PRO A 661 29.52 22.26 16.17
C PRO A 661 28.34 22.85 15.40
N LYS A 662 27.52 23.68 16.05
CA LYS A 662 26.35 24.33 15.41
C LYS A 662 26.74 25.26 14.24
N ASP A 663 27.96 25.76 14.23
CA ASP A 663 28.55 26.60 13.20
C ASP A 663 29.34 25.82 12.13
N ALA A 664 29.35 24.48 12.19
CA ALA A 664 29.99 23.66 11.16
C ALA A 664 29.41 23.98 9.77
N PRO A 665 30.25 24.22 8.74
CA PRO A 665 29.75 24.50 7.41
C PRO A 665 29.04 23.28 6.82
N LEU A 666 27.95 23.51 6.09
CA LEU A 666 27.22 22.45 5.41
C LEU A 666 28.00 21.99 4.19
N GLY A 667 28.03 20.69 3.94
CA GLY A 667 28.75 20.16 2.81
C GLY A 667 29.10 18.69 2.92
N ARG A 668 29.79 18.21 1.89
CA ARG A 668 30.34 16.86 1.82
C ARG A 668 31.77 16.89 2.33
N TYR A 669 32.07 16.02 3.28
CA TYR A 669 33.36 15.92 3.93
C TYR A 669 33.87 14.49 3.91
N THR A 670 35.15 14.33 4.22
CA THR A 670 35.78 13.02 4.35
C THR A 670 36.35 12.90 5.76
N ALA A 671 35.83 11.96 6.55
CA ALA A 671 36.38 11.60 7.84
C ALA A 671 37.50 10.55 7.67
N THR A 672 38.43 10.52 8.60
CA THR A 672 39.51 9.52 8.63
C THR A 672 39.28 8.55 9.78
N ALA A 673 38.92 7.31 9.48
CA ALA A 673 38.81 6.26 10.49
C ALA A 673 40.15 5.55 10.63
N VAL A 674 40.64 5.43 11.86
CA VAL A 674 41.87 4.72 12.20
C VAL A 674 41.51 3.50 13.02
N LEU A 675 41.85 2.32 12.53
CA LEU A 675 41.62 1.04 13.19
C LEU A 675 42.94 0.56 13.79
N SER A 676 42.94 0.34 15.11
CA SER A 676 44.10 -0.15 15.85
C SER A 676 43.73 -1.44 16.57
N SER A 677 44.39 -2.53 16.20
CA SER A 677 44.24 -3.83 16.87
C SER A 677 45.39 -4.04 17.85
N SER A 678 45.11 -4.76 18.94
CA SER A 678 46.13 -5.26 19.86
C SER A 678 46.89 -6.47 19.29
N ASP A 679 46.42 -7.06 18.18
CA ASP A 679 47.08 -8.17 17.47
C ASP A 679 48.34 -7.67 16.71
N PRO A 680 49.55 -8.15 17.05
CA PRO A 680 50.79 -7.77 16.38
C PRO A 680 50.87 -8.18 14.89
N PHE A 681 49.95 -9.01 14.40
CA PHE A 681 49.86 -9.43 13.01
C PHE A 681 48.90 -8.58 12.16
N THR A 682 48.12 -7.69 12.79
CA THR A 682 47.15 -6.81 12.11
C THR A 682 47.66 -5.36 12.17
N PRO A 683 48.26 -4.83 11.09
CA PRO A 683 48.75 -3.46 11.08
C PRO A 683 47.62 -2.45 11.26
N GLN A 684 47.95 -1.32 11.88
CA GLN A 684 47.04 -0.17 11.99
C GLN A 684 46.60 0.25 10.58
N GLN A 685 45.29 0.43 10.40
CA GLN A 685 44.70 0.80 9.12
C GLN A 685 44.04 2.17 9.20
N THR A 686 44.08 2.88 8.08
CA THR A 686 43.49 4.21 7.94
C THR A 686 42.55 4.18 6.74
N LEU A 687 41.28 4.46 6.98
CA LEU A 687 40.21 4.49 5.99
C LEU A 687 39.66 5.92 5.86
N THR A 688 39.20 6.27 4.67
CA THR A 688 38.54 7.53 4.39
C THR A 688 37.06 7.31 4.15
N LEU A 689 36.20 7.96 4.96
CA LEU A 689 34.75 7.80 4.92
C LEU A 689 34.08 9.10 4.47
N PRO A 690 33.32 9.11 3.35
CA PRO A 690 32.55 10.28 2.98
C PRO A 690 31.34 10.45 3.92
N PHE A 691 31.06 11.68 4.31
CA PHE A 691 29.86 12.04 5.07
C PHE A 691 29.33 13.42 4.66
N VAL A 692 28.08 13.69 5.00
CA VAL A 692 27.43 14.98 4.77
C VAL A 692 27.13 15.64 6.10
N VAL A 693 27.61 16.88 6.27
CA VAL A 693 27.16 17.76 7.35
C VAL A 693 25.87 18.42 6.89
N ALA A 694 24.78 18.08 7.55
CA ALA A 694 23.44 18.53 7.23
C ALA A 694 22.88 19.49 8.29
N SER A 695 21.87 20.24 7.86
CA SER A 695 21.11 21.16 8.72
C SER A 695 19.68 20.67 8.88
N ARG A 696 19.12 20.78 10.08
CA ARG A 696 17.67 20.69 10.26
C ARG A 696 17.00 21.96 9.73
N VAL A 697 15.80 21.79 9.21
CA VAL A 697 14.90 22.91 8.91
C VAL A 697 13.75 22.91 9.90
N PHE A 698 13.16 24.07 10.12
CA PHE A 698 11.94 24.17 10.92
C PHE A 698 11.03 25.25 10.35
N PHE A 699 9.74 24.99 10.47
CA PHE A 699 8.71 25.96 10.16
C PHE A 699 8.48 26.87 11.37
N SER A 700 8.50 28.18 11.15
CA SER A 700 8.29 29.19 12.18
C SER A 700 7.15 30.12 11.78
N ASN A 701 6.34 30.52 12.77
CA ASN A 701 5.18 31.41 12.59
C ASN A 701 4.24 30.94 11.49
N VAL A 702 3.97 29.63 11.42
CA VAL A 702 3.00 29.07 10.47
C VAL A 702 1.62 29.56 10.87
N THR A 703 0.91 30.10 9.88
CA THR A 703 -0.46 30.59 9.99
C THR A 703 -1.28 29.92 8.91
N TYR A 704 -2.45 29.45 9.30
CA TYR A 704 -3.44 28.83 8.43
C TYR A 704 -4.82 29.13 9.02
N PRO A 705 -5.89 29.13 8.20
CA PRO A 705 -7.23 29.34 8.70
C PRO A 705 -7.74 28.11 9.46
N ASP A 706 -8.54 28.35 10.50
CA ASP A 706 -9.20 27.27 11.26
C ASP A 706 -10.24 26.52 10.40
N TRP A 707 -10.78 27.18 9.37
CA TRP A 707 -11.75 26.61 8.44
C TRP A 707 -11.55 27.11 6.99
N VAL A 708 -11.94 26.27 6.03
CA VAL A 708 -11.87 26.54 4.59
C VAL A 708 -13.19 26.18 3.88
N SER A 709 -13.37 26.65 2.65
CA SER A 709 -14.53 26.32 1.80
C SER A 709 -14.13 26.35 0.32
N LYS A 710 -14.98 25.89 -0.61
CA LYS A 710 -14.61 25.91 -2.05
C LYS A 710 -14.30 27.31 -2.58
N GLU A 711 -15.01 28.32 -2.07
CA GLU A 711 -14.80 29.73 -2.46
C GLU A 711 -13.69 30.45 -1.67
N LYS A 712 -13.25 29.88 -0.55
CA LYS A 712 -12.19 30.45 0.30
C LYS A 712 -11.00 29.48 0.34
N PRO A 713 -9.99 29.68 -0.53
CA PRO A 713 -8.91 28.73 -0.68
C PRO A 713 -8.08 28.62 0.61
N LEU A 714 -7.60 27.41 0.89
CA LEU A 714 -6.67 27.16 1.98
C LEU A 714 -5.38 27.92 1.70
N THR A 715 -5.04 28.85 2.58
CA THR A 715 -3.76 29.57 2.52
C THR A 715 -2.96 29.29 3.77
N VAL A 716 -1.83 28.60 3.60
CA VAL A 716 -0.85 28.37 4.67
C VAL A 716 0.35 29.26 4.39
N SER A 717 0.78 30.03 5.37
CA SER A 717 1.95 30.89 5.24
C SER A 717 2.81 30.84 6.48
N GLY A 718 4.12 31.00 6.32
CA GLY A 718 5.04 30.93 7.43
C GLY A 718 6.46 31.24 6.98
N ARG A 719 7.44 30.84 7.79
CA ARG A 719 8.86 30.95 7.46
C ARG A 719 9.56 29.60 7.57
N LEU A 720 10.39 29.31 6.58
CA LEU A 720 11.34 28.20 6.61
C LEU A 720 12.69 28.72 7.11
N LEU A 721 13.15 28.17 8.23
CA LEU A 721 14.42 28.53 8.85
C LEU A 721 15.32 27.29 8.95
N GLY A 722 16.63 27.48 8.81
CA GLY A 722 17.61 26.44 9.15
C GLY A 722 17.92 26.44 10.65
N ASP A 723 18.57 25.40 11.16
CA ASP A 723 19.01 25.21 12.56
C ASP A 723 19.66 26.44 13.27
N THR A 724 20.29 27.33 12.51
CA THR A 724 20.91 28.59 12.96
C THR A 724 19.91 29.72 13.14
N GLY A 725 18.65 29.52 12.78
CA GLY A 725 17.59 30.53 12.75
C GLY A 725 17.65 31.44 11.52
N LEU A 726 18.55 31.16 10.57
CA LEU A 726 18.64 31.92 9.32
C LEU A 726 17.55 31.49 8.34
N PRO A 727 16.98 32.44 7.59
CA PRO A 727 15.97 32.14 6.58
C PRO A 727 16.55 31.33 5.41
N LEU A 728 15.75 30.41 4.90
CA LEU A 728 16.09 29.58 3.75
C LEU A 728 15.20 29.91 2.57
N GLN A 729 15.83 30.32 1.46
CA GLN A 729 15.19 30.57 0.17
C GLN A 729 15.30 29.33 -0.73
N GLY A 730 14.30 29.00 -1.53
CA GLY A 730 14.36 27.91 -2.50
C GLY A 730 13.08 27.71 -3.28
N ASP A 731 13.22 27.18 -4.49
CA ASP A 731 12.10 26.96 -5.40
C ASP A 731 11.41 25.61 -5.12
N ASP A 732 10.08 25.61 -5.04
CA ASP A 732 9.22 24.43 -4.81
C ASP A 732 9.69 23.52 -3.66
N CYS A 733 10.32 24.12 -2.64
CA CYS A 733 10.95 23.42 -1.53
C CYS A 733 10.00 23.08 -0.38
N ILE A 734 8.72 23.44 -0.51
CA ILE A 734 7.66 23.15 0.46
C ILE A 734 6.48 22.52 -0.29
N SER A 735 5.89 21.47 0.27
CA SER A 735 4.65 20.87 -0.21
C SER A 735 3.58 20.82 0.87
N LEU A 736 2.33 20.86 0.44
CA LEU A 736 1.17 20.59 1.26
C LEU A 736 0.49 19.31 0.75
N THR A 737 0.28 18.36 1.66
CA THR A 737 -0.18 17.00 1.32
C THR A 737 -1.40 16.59 2.14
N LEU A 738 -2.20 15.69 1.58
CA LEU A 738 -3.31 14.99 2.24
C LEU A 738 -3.18 13.50 1.89
N GLY A 739 -2.89 12.66 2.89
CA GLY A 739 -2.39 11.30 2.65
C GLY A 739 -1.11 11.35 1.78
N ASP A 740 -1.08 10.55 0.73
CA ASP A 740 0.03 10.49 -0.24
C ASP A 740 -0.08 11.50 -1.40
N ARG A 741 -1.15 12.31 -1.45
CA ARG A 741 -1.39 13.26 -2.54
C ARG A 741 -0.83 14.63 -2.23
N VAL A 742 -0.04 15.19 -3.15
CA VAL A 742 0.43 16.59 -3.11
C VAL A 742 -0.66 17.51 -3.63
N LEU A 743 -1.14 18.42 -2.77
CA LEU A 743 -2.18 19.38 -3.10
C LEU A 743 -1.62 20.65 -3.76
N ALA A 744 -0.45 21.10 -3.30
CA ALA A 744 0.28 22.23 -3.87
C ALA A 744 1.75 22.23 -3.39
N THR A 745 2.58 23.01 -4.08
CA THR A 745 3.96 23.32 -3.71
C THR A 745 4.16 24.83 -3.59
N ALA A 746 5.17 25.25 -2.85
CA ALA A 746 5.54 26.66 -2.71
C ALA A 746 7.06 26.85 -2.61
N SER A 747 7.50 27.97 -3.17
CA SER A 747 8.84 28.51 -3.00
C SER A 747 8.92 29.41 -1.77
N THR A 748 10.12 29.57 -1.24
CA THR A 748 10.46 30.53 -0.17
C THR A 748 11.21 31.73 -0.74
N ASP A 749 11.00 32.92 -0.18
CA ASP A 749 11.72 34.15 -0.55
C ASP A 749 13.07 34.30 0.16
N GLU A 750 13.78 35.41 -0.08
CA GLU A 750 15.08 35.71 0.56
C GLU A 750 15.02 35.79 2.10
N MET A 751 13.83 36.02 2.67
CA MET A 751 13.59 36.03 4.11
C MET A 751 12.94 34.72 4.59
N GLY A 752 12.94 33.68 3.74
CA GLY A 752 12.41 32.36 4.03
C GLY A 752 10.89 32.31 4.13
N PHE A 753 10.18 33.37 3.76
CA PHE A 753 8.74 33.36 3.77
C PHE A 753 8.20 32.50 2.64
N PHE A 754 7.19 31.70 2.96
CA PHE A 754 6.38 31.00 1.98
C PHE A 754 4.91 31.31 2.19
N SER A 755 4.16 31.19 1.10
CA SER A 755 2.70 31.20 1.11
C SER A 755 2.25 30.19 0.07
N ILE A 756 1.55 29.15 0.53
CA ILE A 756 0.94 28.13 -0.31
C ILE A 756 -0.56 28.34 -0.29
N THR A 757 -1.17 28.44 -1.47
CA THR A 757 -2.62 28.61 -1.61
C THR A 757 -3.15 27.54 -2.53
N THR A 758 -4.10 26.74 -2.05
CA THR A 758 -4.75 25.69 -2.82
C THR A 758 -6.25 25.62 -2.48
N PRO A 759 -7.14 25.38 -3.45
CA PRO A 759 -8.53 25.07 -3.12
C PRO A 759 -8.61 23.73 -2.40
N PRO A 760 -9.55 23.54 -1.45
CA PRO A 760 -9.81 22.22 -0.91
C PRO A 760 -10.22 21.25 -2.04
N PRO A 761 -9.69 20.02 -2.07
CA PRO A 761 -10.06 19.04 -3.08
C PRO A 761 -11.58 18.83 -3.17
N PRO A 762 -12.16 18.74 -4.38
CA PRO A 762 -13.61 18.74 -4.59
C PRO A 762 -14.33 17.47 -4.09
N TYR A 763 -13.56 16.43 -3.74
CA TYR A 763 -14.04 15.17 -3.20
C TYR A 763 -14.02 15.10 -1.67
N LEU A 764 -13.49 16.12 -0.97
CA LEU A 764 -13.51 16.11 0.48
C LEU A 764 -14.91 16.44 0.99
N THR A 765 -15.39 15.59 1.91
CA THR A 765 -16.61 15.83 2.67
C THR A 765 -16.38 16.95 3.69
N PRO A 766 -17.42 17.73 4.03
CA PRO A 766 -17.34 18.67 5.14
C PRO A 766 -16.91 17.97 6.44
N GLY A 767 -16.12 18.65 7.27
CA GLY A 767 -15.60 18.10 8.51
C GLY A 767 -14.09 18.32 8.69
N LEU A 768 -13.55 17.70 9.74
CA LEU A 768 -12.16 17.89 10.16
C LEU A 768 -11.19 17.04 9.33
N HIS A 769 -10.21 17.70 8.70
CA HIS A 769 -9.17 17.04 7.89
C HIS A 769 -7.77 17.39 8.40
N THR A 770 -6.85 16.42 8.38
CA THR A 770 -5.43 16.62 8.72
C THR A 770 -4.57 16.65 7.46
N LEU A 771 -3.93 17.78 7.20
CA LEU A 771 -2.96 17.97 6.12
C LEU A 771 -1.55 18.02 6.68
N TYR A 772 -0.56 17.81 5.83
CA TYR A 772 0.84 17.89 6.22
C TYR A 772 1.62 18.89 5.37
N LEU A 773 2.22 19.86 6.05
CA LEU A 773 3.19 20.79 5.48
C LEU A 773 4.58 20.15 5.57
N SER A 774 5.20 19.90 4.42
CA SER A 774 6.47 19.17 4.34
C SER A 774 7.53 19.99 3.62
N PHE A 775 8.78 19.90 4.07
CA PHE A 775 9.93 20.38 3.33
C PHE A 775 10.40 19.29 2.35
N THR A 776 10.42 19.60 1.06
CA THR A 776 10.69 18.62 -0.03
C THR A 776 12.15 18.60 -0.47
N GLY A 777 13.00 19.46 0.09
CA GLY A 777 14.39 19.62 -0.31
C GLY A 777 14.61 20.79 -1.28
N PHE A 778 15.88 21.07 -1.58
CA PHE A 778 16.27 22.07 -2.59
C PHE A 778 16.63 21.41 -3.91
N SER A 779 16.31 22.07 -5.01
CA SER A 779 16.63 21.64 -6.38
C SER A 779 18.02 22.14 -6.87
N ASP A 780 18.77 22.84 -6.02
CA ASP A 780 20.07 23.42 -6.36
C ASP A 780 21.25 22.68 -5.70
N ASN A 781 22.42 23.31 -5.63
CA ASN A 781 23.62 22.74 -5.03
C ASN A 781 23.52 22.44 -3.52
N ARG A 782 22.40 22.79 -2.88
CA ARG A 782 22.07 22.46 -1.49
C ARG A 782 21.28 21.15 -1.36
N ALA A 783 20.92 20.50 -2.47
CA ALA A 783 20.23 19.21 -2.48
C ALA A 783 20.94 18.18 -1.57
N GLY A 784 20.20 17.59 -0.64
CA GLY A 784 20.71 16.61 0.32
C GLY A 784 21.56 17.17 1.47
N LEU A 785 21.63 18.50 1.66
CA LEU A 785 22.28 19.14 2.82
C LEU A 785 21.30 19.52 3.94
N TYR A 786 20.00 19.34 3.72
CA TYR A 786 18.95 19.70 4.65
C TYR A 786 18.05 18.49 4.90
N LEU A 787 17.71 18.26 6.16
CA LEU A 787 16.88 17.13 6.57
C LEU A 787 15.40 17.39 6.23
N TYR A 788 14.68 16.31 5.93
CA TYR A 788 13.24 16.33 5.74
C TYR A 788 12.53 16.74 7.04
N GLU A 789 11.51 17.58 6.93
CA GLU A 789 10.70 18.06 8.05
C GLU A 789 9.22 18.05 7.65
N LYS A 790 8.35 17.58 8.53
CA LYS A 790 6.90 17.45 8.29
C LYS A 790 6.13 17.97 9.51
N MET A 791 5.14 18.82 9.27
CA MET A 791 4.29 19.43 10.29
C MET A 791 2.81 19.19 9.97
N PRO A 792 2.02 18.59 10.88
CA PRO A 792 0.58 18.44 10.70
C PRO A 792 -0.15 19.78 10.86
N ILE A 793 -1.20 19.98 10.06
CA ILE A 793 -2.10 21.12 10.05
C ILE A 793 -3.52 20.58 10.01
N ARG A 794 -4.35 20.94 11.00
CA ARG A 794 -5.76 20.53 11.07
C ARG A 794 -6.65 21.67 10.56
N ILE A 795 -7.57 21.36 9.66
CA ILE A 795 -8.53 22.32 9.09
C ILE A 795 -9.93 21.74 9.07
N ASP A 796 -10.92 22.59 9.28
CA ASP A 796 -12.33 22.25 9.14
C ASP A 796 -12.85 22.67 7.75
N LEU A 797 -13.39 21.75 6.96
CA LEU A 797 -13.99 22.06 5.66
C LEU A 797 -15.48 22.37 5.84
N LEU A 798 -15.84 23.64 5.62
CA LEU A 798 -17.20 24.14 5.76
C LEU A 798 -17.80 24.49 4.39
N LEU A 799 -19.10 24.26 4.23
CA LEU A 799 -19.85 24.71 3.06
C LEU A 799 -20.20 26.20 3.20
N GLN A 800 -19.87 27.02 2.20
CA GLN A 800 -20.32 28.42 2.19
C GLN A 800 -21.81 28.54 1.85
N THR A 801 -22.50 29.48 2.52
CA THR A 801 -23.93 29.71 2.31
C THR A 801 -24.19 31.10 1.71
N HIS A 802 -24.96 31.15 0.62
CA HIS A 802 -25.35 32.35 -0.09
C HIS A 802 -26.80 32.72 0.18
N ILE A 803 -27.03 33.91 0.73
CA ILE A 803 -28.38 34.44 0.96
C ILE A 803 -28.74 35.54 -0.04
N THR A 804 -29.85 35.37 -0.74
CA THR A 804 -30.38 36.33 -1.73
C THR A 804 -31.81 36.69 -1.40
N LEU A 805 -32.11 37.97 -1.19
CA LEU A 805 -33.47 38.47 -1.03
C LEU A 805 -33.92 39.23 -2.28
N LYS A 806 -34.85 38.64 -3.06
CA LYS A 806 -35.53 39.34 -4.16
C LYS A 806 -36.86 39.89 -3.65
N TYR A 807 -37.03 41.21 -3.66
CA TYR A 807 -38.21 41.84 -3.09
C TYR A 807 -38.82 42.93 -3.98
N HIS A 808 -40.08 43.23 -3.70
CA HIS A 808 -40.79 44.40 -4.20
C HIS A 808 -41.67 44.97 -3.08
N ILE A 809 -42.14 46.21 -3.26
CA ILE A 809 -42.95 46.91 -2.27
C ILE A 809 -44.37 47.02 -2.79
N GLU A 810 -45.34 46.51 -2.03
CA GLU A 810 -46.76 46.66 -2.33
C GLU A 810 -47.55 47.06 -1.09
N ARG A 811 -48.41 48.10 -1.21
CA ARG A 811 -49.31 48.60 -0.15
C ARG A 811 -48.65 48.80 1.23
N GLY A 812 -47.40 49.28 1.25
CA GLY A 812 -46.66 49.56 2.49
C GLY A 812 -46.06 48.32 3.17
N SER A 813 -45.96 47.19 2.47
CA SER A 813 -45.24 45.99 2.90
C SER A 813 -44.17 45.61 1.87
N LEU A 814 -43.03 45.14 2.35
CA LEU A 814 -41.99 44.52 1.55
C LEU A 814 -42.36 43.04 1.40
N LEU A 815 -42.57 42.61 0.17
CA LEU A 815 -42.85 41.23 -0.20
C LEU A 815 -41.67 40.71 -1.01
N GLY A 816 -41.05 39.63 -0.55
CA GLY A 816 -39.90 39.07 -1.23
C GLY A 816 -39.80 37.56 -1.09
N ASN A 817 -38.95 36.97 -1.92
CA ASN A 817 -38.50 35.61 -1.77
C ASN A 817 -37.01 35.65 -1.41
N LEU A 818 -36.72 35.13 -0.24
CA LEU A 818 -35.38 34.80 0.22
C LEU A 818 -34.99 33.46 -0.39
N SER A 819 -33.72 33.33 -0.77
CA SER A 819 -33.12 32.08 -1.19
C SER A 819 -31.79 31.93 -0.47
N LEU A 820 -31.65 30.88 0.33
CA LEU A 820 -30.44 30.42 0.96
C LEU A 820 -29.93 29.20 0.19
N ARG A 821 -28.71 29.27 -0.30
CA ARG A 821 -28.09 28.18 -1.07
C ARG A 821 -26.72 27.86 -0.53
N ASP A 822 -26.28 26.62 -0.70
CA ASP A 822 -24.88 26.24 -0.47
C ASP A 822 -24.00 26.74 -1.64
N GLU A 823 -22.71 26.45 -1.55
CA GLU A 823 -21.69 26.81 -2.53
C GLU A 823 -21.87 26.12 -3.90
N ASP A 824 -22.60 24.99 -3.97
CA ASP A 824 -22.93 24.31 -5.23
C ASP A 824 -24.28 24.79 -5.83
N GLY A 825 -24.92 25.78 -5.19
CA GLY A 825 -26.20 26.33 -5.61
C GLY A 825 -27.41 25.46 -5.28
N ARG A 826 -27.25 24.46 -4.40
CA ARG A 826 -28.37 23.68 -3.85
C ARG A 826 -29.04 24.48 -2.75
N GLY A 827 -30.35 24.31 -2.58
CA GLY A 827 -31.08 25.02 -1.54
C GLY A 827 -30.78 24.43 -0.17
N ILE A 828 -30.48 25.28 0.82
CA ILE A 828 -30.32 24.81 2.21
C ILE A 828 -31.71 24.76 2.83
N SER A 829 -32.24 23.56 3.01
CA SER A 829 -33.58 23.32 3.59
C SER A 829 -33.58 23.51 5.11
N GLY A 830 -34.72 23.88 5.69
CA GLY A 830 -34.91 23.90 7.14
C GLY A 830 -34.14 24.98 7.89
N ALA A 831 -33.34 25.81 7.20
CA ALA A 831 -32.50 26.80 7.84
C ALA A 831 -33.33 27.98 8.37
N PRO A 832 -33.25 28.28 9.68
CA PRO A 832 -33.92 29.44 10.24
C PRO A 832 -33.15 30.72 9.88
N VAL A 833 -33.79 31.61 9.14
CA VAL A 833 -33.26 32.93 8.76
C VAL A 833 -34.03 34.03 9.48
N THR A 834 -33.29 34.95 10.10
CA THR A 834 -33.86 36.09 10.81
C THR A 834 -33.72 37.38 10.02
N LEU A 835 -34.83 37.93 9.57
CA LEU A 835 -34.86 39.24 8.90
C LEU A 835 -35.23 40.33 9.89
N ARG A 836 -34.34 41.33 10.02
CA ARG A 836 -34.53 42.50 10.90
C ARG A 836 -34.65 43.79 10.10
N ILE A 837 -35.65 44.57 10.50
CA ILE A 837 -35.82 45.99 10.16
C ILE A 837 -36.07 46.79 11.45
N PRO A 838 -35.94 48.12 11.45
CA PRO A 838 -36.18 48.92 12.66
C PRO A 838 -37.56 48.69 13.26
N GLY A 839 -37.61 48.14 14.48
CA GLY A 839 -38.85 47.88 15.23
C GLY A 839 -39.61 46.59 14.85
N GLN A 840 -39.07 45.76 13.94
CA GLN A 840 -39.69 44.49 13.55
C GLN A 840 -38.63 43.43 13.21
N GLN A 841 -38.86 42.19 13.67
CA GLN A 841 -38.05 41.02 13.35
C GLN A 841 -38.99 39.90 12.88
N VAL A 842 -38.63 39.21 11.80
CA VAL A 842 -39.39 38.08 11.27
C VAL A 842 -38.44 36.91 11.08
N TRP A 843 -38.89 35.74 11.53
CA TRP A 843 -38.21 34.48 11.34
C TRP A 843 -38.86 33.75 10.17
N VAL A 844 -38.06 33.22 9.27
CA VAL A 844 -38.51 32.38 8.17
C VAL A 844 -37.64 31.13 8.13
N ILE A 845 -38.25 30.01 7.79
CA ILE A 845 -37.56 28.74 7.55
C ILE A 845 -37.57 28.51 6.04
N THR A 846 -36.44 28.11 5.49
CA THR A 846 -36.31 27.81 4.07
C THR A 846 -36.98 26.49 3.72
N ASP A 847 -37.67 26.45 2.57
CA ASP A 847 -38.25 25.25 1.98
C ASP A 847 -37.18 24.28 1.46
N ASN A 848 -37.59 23.11 0.99
CA ASN A 848 -36.69 22.07 0.43
C ASN A 848 -35.83 22.56 -0.76
N GLY A 849 -36.18 23.69 -1.38
CA GLY A 849 -35.40 24.34 -2.42
C GLY A 849 -34.53 25.51 -1.92
N GLY A 850 -34.43 25.68 -0.60
CA GLY A 850 -33.70 26.74 0.09
C GLY A 850 -34.38 28.10 0.01
N ASN A 851 -35.70 28.20 -0.23
CA ASN A 851 -36.38 29.48 -0.40
C ASN A 851 -37.37 29.77 0.72
N ALA A 852 -37.58 31.04 1.03
CA ALA A 852 -38.60 31.43 1.99
C ALA A 852 -39.32 32.70 1.51
N SER A 853 -40.64 32.71 1.58
CA SER A 853 -41.41 33.92 1.33
C SER A 853 -41.40 34.84 2.55
N VAL A 854 -41.07 36.10 2.31
CA VAL A 854 -40.90 37.13 3.34
C VAL A 854 -41.94 38.21 3.16
N SER A 855 -42.61 38.57 4.27
CA SER A 855 -43.48 39.74 4.33
C SER A 855 -43.13 40.60 5.55
N LEU A 856 -42.70 41.84 5.31
CA LEU A 856 -42.33 42.81 6.33
C LEU A 856 -43.15 44.08 6.17
N LYS A 857 -43.65 44.67 7.27
CA LYS A 857 -44.37 45.95 7.19
C LYS A 857 -43.36 47.09 7.18
N ILE A 858 -43.50 47.99 6.21
CA ILE A 858 -42.58 49.11 6.05
C ILE A 858 -42.98 50.23 7.02
N PRO A 859 -42.05 50.76 7.84
CA PRO A 859 -42.31 51.91 8.69
C PRO A 859 -42.75 53.13 7.85
N ARG A 860 -43.61 53.99 8.43
CA ARG A 860 -44.35 55.00 7.67
C ARG A 860 -43.52 56.05 6.92
N GLU A 861 -42.20 56.20 7.17
CA GLU A 861 -41.28 57.02 6.36
C GLU A 861 -39.80 56.81 6.77
N GLY A 862 -38.86 56.79 5.81
CA GLY A 862 -37.40 56.75 6.04
C GLY A 862 -36.60 55.81 5.12
N VAL A 863 -35.26 55.90 5.17
CA VAL A 863 -34.33 54.90 4.62
C VAL A 863 -33.94 53.97 5.77
N PHE A 864 -33.99 52.66 5.54
CA PHE A 864 -33.63 51.65 6.53
C PHE A 864 -32.94 50.47 5.85
N GLU A 865 -32.06 49.81 6.60
CA GLU A 865 -31.41 48.58 6.16
C GLU A 865 -32.25 47.36 6.57
N VAL A 866 -32.30 46.38 5.67
CA VAL A 866 -32.80 45.03 5.97
C VAL A 866 -31.58 44.17 6.22
N VAL A 867 -31.46 43.62 7.42
CA VAL A 867 -30.40 42.68 7.79
C VAL A 867 -31.01 41.28 7.80
N ALA A 868 -30.39 40.35 7.08
CA ALA A 868 -30.81 38.96 6.96
C ALA A 868 -29.81 38.05 7.67
#